data_AF-A0A5B0W131-F1
#
_entry.id   AF-A0A5B0W131-F1
#
_cell.length_a   1.000
_cell.length_b   1.000
_cell.length_c   1.000
_cell.angle_alpha   90.00
_cell.angle_beta   90.00
_cell.angle_gamma   90.00
#
_symmetry.space_group_name_H-M   'P 1'
#
loop_
_entity.id
_entity.type
_entity.pdbx_description
1 polymer ?
#
loop_
_entity_poly.entity_id
_entity_poly.type
_entity_poly.pdbx_seq_one_letter_code
_entity_poly.pdbx_strand_id
1 'polypeptide(L)'
;MAFTENPQSIPVIAAKRKTIPPQWAFMQRQLFDQLNKAAVEFVERYTQPDGTLIWRQDWPGMDGSDDPYEGFMNLALLYMLGGSSELHELSRKIWDGITWQWTEYGQIHREFDAYYDWMHHGEGYLYIYFLGLAGPPTLKDRQRAARFAAMYMGEDKEAQNYDKERKLIRSPITGSRGPRFELTGEDWCTHRGILDDYLAPYEDIPGVDFASGTCEWSNDEVYARVIEMMNERMTRGDVPLNLNATGLVTHAFLHFGEEKYREWVLEYLGVWEERTKQNGGIIPDNVGLTGKIGEYNDGKWWGGYYGWRWPHGFLTIIEPLTNACMNAVLLSGDMSKMNLAREQLDANWELRKEQDGKWVVPNKKFDSGWSDFRGADPKYAVYLWTMSMADEDLERIERIPKDHDWNEIIIPKLSGTDKKTRRNTKHYIGNTQPWFQFISGKHPDYPIQILKANFELVEQQLSKLRSQAGDPYNWSDQYSENDFSSIHIWQEMCPVYMESLVQLTLGGPMHISHGGLQHARVRYFDVCAKRPGLPESVAALVKELSVNSVTVELVNISLFDHCSVIIQAGTFGEHVFREASIISDKDEVIETISVHQKWLTVDLAPGTSVTLRISMDRYVNSPSYDMPWLDSEQKDLLKGRSL
;
A
#
# COMPACT_ATOMS: atom_id res chain seq x y z
N MET A 1 -15.88 -15.58 18.67
CA MET A 1 -15.46 -16.82 18.01
C MET A 1 -14.70 -17.69 19.01
N ALA A 2 -14.83 -19.03 18.96
CA ALA A 2 -14.14 -19.93 19.88
C ALA A 2 -12.82 -20.42 19.25
N PHE A 3 -11.69 -19.89 19.71
CA PHE A 3 -10.36 -20.33 19.31
C PHE A 3 -9.88 -21.48 20.21
N THR A 4 -9.34 -22.55 19.61
CA THR A 4 -8.62 -23.60 20.33
C THR A 4 -7.11 -23.34 20.30
N GLU A 5 -6.39 -23.82 21.30
CA GLU A 5 -4.93 -23.65 21.40
C GLU A 5 -4.22 -24.41 20.27
N ASN A 6 -3.15 -23.81 19.74
CA ASN A 6 -2.28 -24.45 18.77
C ASN A 6 -1.50 -25.60 19.44
N PRO A 7 -1.42 -26.80 18.85
CA PRO A 7 -0.76 -27.96 19.46
C PRO A 7 0.75 -27.81 19.72
N GLN A 8 1.44 -26.80 19.18
CA GLN A 8 2.84 -26.49 19.55
C GLN A 8 2.91 -25.37 20.60
N SER A 9 3.64 -25.64 21.70
CA SER A 9 3.91 -24.64 22.72
C SER A 9 4.83 -23.53 22.19
N ILE A 10 4.33 -22.29 22.18
CA ILE A 10 5.10 -21.10 21.81
C ILE A 10 6.13 -20.80 22.93
N PRO A 11 7.44 -20.64 22.63
CA PRO A 11 8.48 -20.27 23.58
C PRO A 11 8.16 -18.96 24.25
N VAL A 12 8.57 -18.86 25.51
CA VAL A 12 8.22 -17.74 26.37
C VAL A 12 9.49 -17.10 26.94
N ILE A 13 9.57 -15.77 26.87
CA ILE A 13 10.54 -14.96 27.60
C ILE A 13 9.80 -14.13 28.63
N ALA A 14 10.27 -14.12 29.87
CA ALA A 14 9.74 -13.24 30.91
C ALA A 14 10.64 -12.00 31.08
N ALA A 15 10.06 -10.81 30.92
CA ALA A 15 10.72 -9.56 31.24
C ALA A 15 10.82 -9.38 32.76
N LYS A 16 12.05 -9.35 33.27
CA LYS A 16 12.34 -9.24 34.72
C LYS A 16 12.77 -7.83 35.14
N ARG A 17 13.23 -7.01 34.19
CA ARG A 17 13.79 -5.69 34.46
C ARG A 17 12.67 -4.69 34.72
N LYS A 18 12.58 -4.19 35.95
CA LYS A 18 11.80 -3.00 36.27
C LYS A 18 12.43 -1.79 35.59
N THR A 19 11.62 -1.00 34.90
CA THR A 19 12.10 0.22 34.25
C THR A 19 11.12 1.35 34.49
N ILE A 20 11.63 2.59 34.42
CA ILE A 20 10.80 3.75 34.18
C ILE A 20 10.54 3.76 32.67
N PRO A 21 9.28 3.67 32.20
CA PRO A 21 9.02 3.65 30.77
C PRO A 21 9.61 4.89 30.08
N PRO A 22 10.32 4.74 28.96
CA PRO A 22 10.88 5.86 28.23
C PRO A 22 9.77 6.73 27.63
N GLN A 23 10.09 7.99 27.34
CA GLN A 23 9.13 8.98 26.83
C GLN A 23 8.36 8.47 25.60
N TRP A 24 9.05 7.84 24.65
CA TRP A 24 8.42 7.33 23.42
C TRP A 24 7.35 6.29 23.71
N ALA A 25 7.49 5.48 24.77
CA ALA A 25 6.53 4.42 25.10
C ALA A 25 5.20 5.01 25.57
N PHE A 26 5.24 6.03 26.44
CA PHE A 26 4.04 6.76 26.85
C PHE A 26 3.39 7.49 25.67
N MET A 27 4.19 8.17 24.84
CA MET A 27 3.69 8.86 23.66
C MET A 27 3.02 7.90 22.67
N GLN A 28 3.60 6.72 22.43
CA GLN A 28 3.03 5.71 21.55
C GLN A 28 1.66 5.24 22.04
N ARG A 29 1.53 4.91 23.34
CA ARG A 29 0.24 4.50 23.91
C ARG A 29 -0.79 5.63 23.91
N GLN A 30 -0.37 6.84 24.25
CA GLN A 30 -1.24 8.00 24.19
C GLN A 30 -1.72 8.28 22.74
N LEU A 31 -0.88 8.04 21.72
CA LEU A 31 -1.26 8.20 20.32
C LEU A 31 -2.32 7.17 19.92
N PHE A 32 -2.19 5.90 20.33
CA PHE A 32 -3.25 4.89 20.16
C PHE A 32 -4.58 5.37 20.75
N ASP A 33 -4.57 5.91 21.97
CA ASP A 33 -5.80 6.40 22.63
C ASP A 33 -6.45 7.56 21.87
N GLN A 34 -5.66 8.48 21.33
CA GLN A 34 -6.19 9.60 20.53
C GLN A 34 -6.74 9.11 19.19
N LEU A 35 -6.01 8.23 18.50
CA LEU A 35 -6.45 7.66 17.22
C LEU A 35 -7.74 6.84 17.39
N ASN A 36 -7.90 6.09 18.48
CA ASN A 36 -9.13 5.36 18.78
C ASN A 36 -10.34 6.29 18.89
N LYS A 37 -10.20 7.42 19.59
CA LYS A 37 -11.27 8.41 19.73
C LYS A 37 -11.56 9.13 18.42
N ALA A 38 -10.49 9.53 17.71
CA ALA A 38 -10.59 10.20 16.43
C ALA A 38 -11.26 9.33 15.36
N ALA A 39 -11.01 8.01 15.37
CA ALA A 39 -11.64 7.04 14.48
C ALA A 39 -13.16 6.98 14.69
N VAL A 40 -13.62 6.91 15.94
CA VAL A 40 -15.07 6.90 16.25
C VAL A 40 -15.72 8.21 15.82
N GLU A 41 -15.12 9.36 16.16
CA GLU A 41 -15.63 10.68 15.77
C GLU A 41 -15.71 10.83 14.23
N PHE A 42 -14.68 10.38 13.50
CA PHE A 42 -14.65 10.41 12.04
C PHE A 42 -15.79 9.59 11.42
N VAL A 43 -15.99 8.36 11.89
CA VAL A 43 -17.07 7.49 11.41
C VAL A 43 -18.43 8.10 11.72
N GLU A 44 -18.68 8.52 12.96
CA GLU A 44 -19.96 9.11 13.35
C GLU A 44 -20.28 10.40 12.58
N ARG A 45 -19.25 11.15 12.18
CA ARG A 45 -19.42 12.40 11.45
C ARG A 45 -19.84 12.21 10.00
N TYR A 46 -19.34 11.18 9.33
CA TYR A 46 -19.43 11.02 7.88
C TYR A 46 -20.24 9.82 7.41
N THR A 47 -20.78 9.01 8.33
CA THR A 47 -21.51 7.79 7.99
C THR A 47 -22.87 7.73 8.68
N GLN A 48 -23.82 7.05 8.04
CA GLN A 48 -25.11 6.70 8.61
C GLN A 48 -24.99 5.47 9.54
N PRO A 49 -26.00 5.19 10.37
CA PRO A 49 -26.01 4.02 11.23
C PRO A 49 -25.92 2.67 10.50
N ASP A 50 -26.14 2.58 9.20
CA ASP A 50 -25.95 1.36 8.39
C ASP A 50 -24.55 1.26 7.74
N GLY A 51 -23.73 2.31 7.83
CA GLY A 51 -22.38 2.38 7.27
C GLY A 51 -22.30 3.08 5.91
N THR A 52 -23.42 3.48 5.31
CA THR A 52 -23.41 4.33 4.10
C THR A 52 -22.89 5.73 4.42
N LEU A 53 -22.31 6.41 3.43
CA LEU A 53 -21.70 7.72 3.62
C LEU A 53 -22.75 8.83 3.53
N ILE A 54 -22.62 9.85 4.38
CA ILE A 54 -23.41 11.09 4.30
C ILE A 54 -22.82 11.93 3.16
N TRP A 55 -23.37 11.77 1.96
CA TRP A 55 -22.88 12.43 0.75
C TRP A 55 -23.97 12.59 -0.32
N ARG A 56 -23.58 12.52 -1.60
CA ARG A 56 -24.43 12.74 -2.79
C ARG A 56 -25.48 11.65 -2.97
N GLN A 57 -26.46 11.91 -3.83
CA GLN A 57 -27.48 10.93 -4.22
C GLN A 57 -27.15 10.17 -5.51
N ASP A 58 -26.24 10.71 -6.33
CA ASP A 58 -25.71 10.08 -7.53
C ASP A 58 -24.24 10.46 -7.76
N TRP A 59 -23.56 9.69 -8.62
CA TRP A 59 -22.19 9.97 -9.08
C TRP A 59 -21.98 9.43 -10.51
N PRO A 60 -21.51 10.25 -11.46
CA PRO A 60 -21.30 9.85 -12.85
C PRO A 60 -19.88 9.33 -13.13
N GLY A 61 -19.68 8.74 -14.31
CA GLY A 61 -18.36 8.32 -14.78
C GLY A 61 -17.85 7.07 -14.09
N MET A 62 -16.62 6.67 -14.42
CA MET A 62 -15.98 5.47 -13.84
C MET A 62 -15.11 5.77 -12.61
N ASP A 63 -14.86 7.05 -12.36
CA ASP A 63 -13.95 7.57 -11.33
C ASP A 63 -14.54 7.55 -9.91
N GLY A 64 -13.68 7.67 -8.90
CA GLY A 64 -14.07 7.98 -7.52
C GLY A 64 -14.60 6.80 -6.70
N SER A 65 -14.50 5.57 -7.20
CA SER A 65 -14.94 4.38 -6.46
C SER A 65 -13.92 3.90 -5.42
N ASP A 66 -12.66 4.28 -5.56
CA ASP A 66 -11.56 3.98 -4.65
C ASP A 66 -11.46 4.96 -3.47
N ASP A 67 -11.70 6.24 -3.73
CA ASP A 67 -11.61 7.35 -2.78
C ASP A 67 -12.26 7.15 -1.41
N PRO A 68 -13.53 6.71 -1.32
CA PRO A 68 -14.15 6.44 -0.02
C PRO A 68 -13.42 5.31 0.71
N TYR A 69 -12.92 4.29 0.03
CA TYR A 69 -12.18 3.22 0.68
C TYR A 69 -10.86 3.73 1.26
N GLU A 70 -10.14 4.60 0.54
CA GLU A 70 -8.92 5.25 1.04
C GLU A 70 -9.16 6.07 2.31
N GLY A 71 -10.29 6.78 2.39
CA GLY A 71 -10.65 7.58 3.57
C GLY A 71 -10.83 6.76 4.86
N PHE A 72 -11.23 5.49 4.73
CA PHE A 72 -11.62 4.63 5.87
C PHE A 72 -10.72 3.40 6.08
N MET A 73 -9.83 3.05 5.14
CA MET A 73 -9.00 1.83 5.22
C MET A 73 -8.15 1.75 6.50
N ASN A 74 -7.71 2.90 7.02
CA ASN A 74 -6.84 2.99 8.18
C ASN A 74 -7.52 2.54 9.49
N LEU A 75 -8.85 2.40 9.52
CA LEU A 75 -9.56 1.79 10.65
C LEU A 75 -9.11 0.34 10.88
N ALA A 76 -8.99 -0.44 9.80
CA ALA A 76 -8.55 -1.84 9.87
C ALA A 76 -7.07 -1.94 10.24
N LEU A 77 -6.22 -1.05 9.71
CA LEU A 77 -4.80 -1.04 10.04
C LEU A 77 -4.54 -0.57 11.48
N LEU A 78 -5.32 0.37 12.01
CA LEU A 78 -5.24 0.76 13.43
C LEU A 78 -5.63 -0.40 14.35
N TYR A 79 -6.70 -1.13 14.05
CA TYR A 79 -7.06 -2.35 14.79
C TYR A 79 -5.90 -3.36 14.79
N MET A 80 -5.34 -3.63 13.60
CA MET A 80 -4.22 -4.55 13.38
C MET A 80 -3.01 -4.26 14.27
N LEU A 81 -2.71 -2.97 14.51
CA LEU A 81 -1.58 -2.52 15.34
C LEU A 81 -1.86 -2.62 16.85
N GLY A 82 -3.12 -2.74 17.28
CA GLY A 82 -3.52 -2.80 18.69
C GLY A 82 -4.55 -1.77 19.12
N GLY A 83 -5.13 -1.02 18.18
CA GLY A 83 -6.25 -0.10 18.44
C GLY A 83 -7.50 -0.79 18.97
N SER A 84 -8.57 0.00 19.18
CA SER A 84 -9.82 -0.44 19.81
C SER A 84 -10.42 -1.67 19.11
N SER A 85 -10.94 -2.61 19.90
CA SER A 85 -11.60 -3.82 19.37
C SER A 85 -12.86 -3.53 18.55
N GLU A 86 -13.50 -2.39 18.79
CA GLU A 86 -14.67 -1.92 18.05
C GLU A 86 -14.35 -1.70 16.56
N LEU A 87 -13.10 -1.35 16.24
CA LEU A 87 -12.65 -1.06 14.88
C LEU A 87 -12.69 -2.29 13.96
N HIS A 88 -12.63 -3.52 14.51
CA HIS A 88 -12.69 -4.72 13.70
C HIS A 88 -14.03 -4.85 12.97
N GLU A 89 -15.14 -4.77 13.70
CA GLU A 89 -16.48 -4.83 13.09
C GLU A 89 -16.83 -3.53 12.36
N LEU A 90 -16.38 -2.40 12.91
CA LEU A 90 -16.69 -1.10 12.33
C LEU A 90 -16.10 -0.93 10.92
N SER A 91 -14.83 -1.29 10.74
CA SER A 91 -14.18 -1.23 9.42
C SER A 91 -14.91 -2.08 8.37
N ARG A 92 -15.40 -3.27 8.74
CA ARG A 92 -16.17 -4.14 7.84
C ARG A 92 -17.52 -3.56 7.48
N LYS A 93 -18.22 -2.98 8.46
CA LYS A 93 -19.49 -2.30 8.24
C LYS A 93 -19.32 -1.13 7.26
N ILE A 94 -18.27 -0.34 7.42
CA ILE A 94 -18.00 0.79 6.52
C ILE A 94 -17.62 0.29 5.12
N TRP A 95 -16.79 -0.74 5.00
CA TRP A 95 -16.53 -1.38 3.71
C TRP A 95 -17.82 -1.82 3.02
N ASP A 96 -18.70 -2.55 3.72
CA ASP A 96 -19.97 -3.04 3.19
C ASP A 96 -20.90 -1.87 2.79
N GLY A 97 -20.95 -0.80 3.58
CA GLY A 97 -21.76 0.41 3.31
C GLY A 97 -21.29 1.20 2.08
N ILE A 98 -19.99 1.46 1.95
CA ILE A 98 -19.38 2.08 0.77
C ILE A 98 -19.66 1.22 -0.47
N THR A 99 -19.38 -0.09 -0.37
CA THR A 99 -19.57 -1.03 -1.49
C THR A 99 -21.01 -1.06 -1.96
N TRP A 100 -21.97 -1.04 -1.04
CA TRP A 100 -23.38 -0.96 -1.38
C TRP A 100 -23.71 0.35 -2.10
N GLN A 101 -23.31 1.49 -1.54
CA GLN A 101 -23.62 2.82 -2.10
C GLN A 101 -23.06 3.01 -3.51
N TRP A 102 -21.80 2.64 -3.76
CA TRP A 102 -21.21 2.72 -5.11
C TRP A 102 -21.72 1.63 -6.06
N THR A 103 -22.33 0.54 -5.55
CA THR A 103 -23.07 -0.41 -6.40
C THR A 103 -24.33 0.24 -6.94
N GLU A 104 -25.03 1.04 -6.12
CA GLU A 104 -26.23 1.77 -6.54
C GLU A 104 -25.91 2.92 -7.50
N TYR A 105 -24.75 3.58 -7.36
CA TYR A 105 -24.27 4.56 -8.34
C TYR A 105 -23.84 3.93 -9.67
N GLY A 106 -23.33 2.70 -9.63
CA GLY A 106 -23.02 1.88 -10.81
C GLY A 106 -21.53 1.64 -11.06
N GLN A 107 -20.64 2.31 -10.32
CA GLN A 107 -19.18 2.12 -10.43
C GLN A 107 -18.74 0.77 -9.86
N ILE A 108 -19.45 0.21 -8.88
CA ILE A 108 -19.15 -1.13 -8.32
C ILE A 108 -20.12 -2.18 -8.88
N HIS A 109 -19.57 -3.34 -9.22
CA HIS A 109 -20.34 -4.52 -9.63
C HIS A 109 -19.71 -5.79 -9.04
N ARG A 110 -20.51 -6.66 -8.41
CA ARG A 110 -20.01 -7.86 -7.70
C ARG A 110 -18.92 -7.54 -6.64
N GLU A 111 -19.10 -6.41 -5.93
CA GLU A 111 -18.21 -5.83 -4.90
C GLU A 111 -16.83 -5.36 -5.40
N PHE A 112 -16.58 -5.34 -6.70
CA PHE A 112 -15.35 -4.82 -7.30
C PHE A 112 -15.73 -3.77 -8.34
N ASP A 113 -14.83 -2.83 -8.65
CA ASP A 113 -15.05 -1.84 -9.69
C ASP A 113 -15.53 -2.48 -10.99
N ALA A 114 -16.58 -1.91 -11.59
CA ALA A 114 -17.11 -2.38 -12.86
C ALA A 114 -16.00 -2.36 -13.91
N TYR A 115 -15.27 -1.25 -13.97
CA TYR A 115 -14.02 -1.09 -14.68
C TYR A 115 -13.31 0.19 -14.18
N TYR A 116 -12.03 0.10 -13.82
CA TYR A 116 -11.15 1.25 -13.59
C TYR A 116 -9.69 0.83 -13.82
N ASP A 117 -8.69 1.59 -13.36
CA ASP A 117 -7.28 1.24 -13.52
C ASP A 117 -6.62 0.75 -12.22
N TRP A 118 -5.46 0.11 -12.36
CA TRP A 118 -4.75 -0.52 -11.25
C TRP A 118 -3.99 0.44 -10.32
N MET A 119 -3.96 1.73 -10.63
CA MET A 119 -3.54 2.76 -9.66
C MET A 119 -4.63 2.87 -8.59
N HIS A 120 -5.85 3.16 -9.03
CA HIS A 120 -7.01 3.40 -8.19
C HIS A 120 -7.56 2.12 -7.55
N HIS A 121 -7.60 0.99 -8.28
CA HIS A 121 -7.86 -0.30 -7.64
C HIS A 121 -6.83 -0.57 -6.53
N GLY A 122 -5.55 -0.24 -6.78
CA GLY A 122 -4.48 -0.39 -5.81
C GLY A 122 -4.74 0.43 -4.55
N GLU A 123 -5.11 1.69 -4.71
CA GLU A 123 -5.46 2.62 -3.62
C GLU A 123 -6.63 2.11 -2.78
N GLY A 124 -7.78 1.82 -3.41
CA GLY A 124 -8.99 1.39 -2.70
C GLY A 124 -8.84 0.01 -2.03
N TYR A 125 -8.16 -0.94 -2.67
CA TYR A 125 -8.07 -2.32 -2.17
C TYR A 125 -6.96 -2.55 -1.12
N LEU A 126 -6.16 -1.54 -0.77
CA LEU A 126 -5.40 -1.56 0.48
C LEU A 126 -6.31 -1.91 1.68
N TYR A 127 -7.57 -1.45 1.64
CA TYR A 127 -8.56 -1.75 2.67
C TYR A 127 -8.75 -3.26 2.87
N ILE A 128 -8.95 -4.04 1.80
CA ILE A 128 -9.13 -5.49 1.94
C ILE A 128 -7.85 -6.21 2.39
N TYR A 129 -6.67 -5.67 2.04
CA TYR A 129 -5.40 -6.19 2.56
C TYR A 129 -5.28 -5.97 4.07
N PHE A 130 -5.71 -4.81 4.56
CA PHE A 130 -5.74 -4.51 5.99
C PHE A 130 -6.82 -5.32 6.72
N LEU A 131 -7.98 -5.56 6.10
CA LEU A 131 -9.00 -6.46 6.65
C LEU A 131 -8.51 -7.91 6.76
N GLY A 132 -7.69 -8.37 5.81
CA GLY A 132 -7.02 -9.66 5.89
C GLY A 132 -6.03 -9.72 7.05
N LEU A 133 -5.23 -8.67 7.25
CA LEU A 133 -4.34 -8.57 8.40
C LEU A 133 -5.12 -8.50 9.71
N ALA A 134 -6.17 -7.70 9.78
CA ALA A 134 -7.03 -7.46 10.94
C ALA A 134 -7.84 -8.69 11.39
N GLY A 135 -7.43 -9.92 11.06
CA GLY A 135 -8.17 -11.15 11.32
C GLY A 135 -8.68 -11.31 12.77
N PRO A 136 -9.58 -12.27 13.02
CA PRO A 136 -9.86 -13.43 12.18
C PRO A 136 -10.58 -13.07 10.87
N PRO A 137 -10.19 -13.67 9.72
CA PRO A 137 -10.91 -13.46 8.48
C PRO A 137 -12.28 -14.15 8.54
N THR A 138 -13.29 -13.51 7.97
CA THR A 138 -14.64 -14.05 7.85
C THR A 138 -14.80 -14.87 6.56
N LEU A 139 -15.90 -15.62 6.42
CA LEU A 139 -16.23 -16.27 5.15
C LEU A 139 -16.40 -15.27 3.99
N LYS A 140 -16.95 -14.08 4.25
CA LYS A 140 -17.07 -13.02 3.23
C LYS A 140 -15.70 -12.60 2.70
N ASP A 141 -14.71 -12.42 3.58
CA ASP A 141 -13.35 -12.04 3.18
C ASP A 141 -12.72 -13.08 2.26
N ARG A 142 -12.82 -14.37 2.64
CA ARG A 142 -12.30 -15.48 1.83
C ARG A 142 -13.00 -15.56 0.46
N GLN A 143 -14.33 -15.46 0.44
CA GLN A 143 -15.11 -15.47 -0.79
C GLN A 143 -14.73 -14.32 -1.72
N ARG A 144 -14.53 -13.12 -1.15
CA ARG A 144 -14.11 -11.92 -1.86
C ARG A 144 -12.72 -12.09 -2.46
N ALA A 145 -11.74 -12.50 -1.65
CA ALA A 145 -10.37 -12.73 -2.10
C ALA A 145 -10.30 -13.73 -3.27
N ALA A 146 -10.99 -14.87 -3.15
CA ALA A 146 -11.05 -15.86 -4.22
C ALA A 146 -11.74 -15.33 -5.49
N ARG A 147 -12.87 -14.63 -5.35
CA ARG A 147 -13.62 -14.06 -6.48
C ARG A 147 -12.79 -13.00 -7.21
N PHE A 148 -12.16 -12.09 -6.49
CA PHE A 148 -11.39 -11.00 -7.10
C PHE A 148 -10.12 -11.53 -7.78
N ALA A 149 -9.40 -12.47 -7.16
CA ALA A 149 -8.28 -13.14 -7.83
C ALA A 149 -8.71 -13.86 -9.12
N ALA A 150 -9.87 -14.53 -9.11
CA ALA A 150 -10.39 -15.23 -10.30
C ALA A 150 -10.62 -14.30 -11.51
N MET A 151 -10.98 -13.02 -11.27
CA MET A 151 -11.14 -12.00 -12.32
C MET A 151 -9.83 -11.73 -13.07
N TYR A 152 -8.68 -11.85 -12.39
CA TYR A 152 -7.35 -11.57 -12.97
C TYR A 152 -6.53 -12.82 -13.29
N MET A 153 -6.99 -14.00 -12.85
CA MET A 153 -6.39 -15.28 -13.21
C MET A 153 -7.04 -15.93 -14.44
N GLY A 154 -8.05 -15.30 -15.04
CA GLY A 154 -8.83 -15.86 -16.15
C GLY A 154 -9.70 -17.05 -15.73
N GLU A 155 -10.10 -17.10 -14.46
CA GLU A 155 -11.01 -18.12 -13.91
C GLU A 155 -12.47 -17.63 -13.85
N ASP A 156 -12.69 -16.32 -13.89
CA ASP A 156 -14.01 -15.71 -13.98
C ASP A 156 -14.48 -15.60 -15.45
N LYS A 157 -15.67 -16.14 -15.74
CA LYS A 157 -16.23 -16.13 -17.11
C LYS A 157 -16.86 -14.79 -17.49
N GLU A 158 -17.31 -14.01 -16.51
CA GLU A 158 -17.92 -12.69 -16.73
C GLU A 158 -16.86 -11.60 -16.78
N ALA A 159 -15.78 -11.74 -16.01
CA ALA A 159 -14.66 -10.80 -15.94
C ALA A 159 -13.43 -11.37 -16.66
N GLN A 160 -13.42 -11.32 -17.99
CA GLN A 160 -12.32 -11.85 -18.81
C GLN A 160 -11.12 -10.90 -18.89
N ASN A 161 -10.62 -10.38 -17.76
CA ASN A 161 -9.52 -9.40 -17.74
C ASN A 161 -8.19 -9.99 -18.20
N TYR A 162 -7.97 -11.29 -18.02
CA TYR A 162 -6.69 -11.95 -18.27
C TYR A 162 -6.76 -12.97 -19.41
N ASP A 163 -5.80 -12.89 -20.34
CA ASP A 163 -5.55 -13.91 -21.36
C ASP A 163 -4.54 -14.93 -20.80
N LYS A 164 -4.99 -16.16 -20.56
CA LYS A 164 -4.17 -17.27 -20.03
C LYS A 164 -3.09 -17.77 -21.00
N GLU A 165 -3.33 -17.66 -22.30
CA GLU A 165 -2.39 -18.14 -23.32
C GLU A 165 -1.24 -17.14 -23.47
N ARG A 166 -1.55 -15.85 -23.55
CA ARG A 166 -0.57 -14.76 -23.71
C ARG A 166 -0.05 -14.20 -22.39
N LYS A 167 -0.64 -14.62 -21.28
CA LYS A 167 -0.30 -14.20 -19.91
C LYS A 167 -0.29 -12.69 -19.75
N LEU A 168 -1.36 -12.03 -20.21
CA LEU A 168 -1.47 -10.58 -20.20
C LEU A 168 -2.83 -10.12 -19.69
N ILE A 169 -2.85 -8.98 -19.00
CA ILE A 169 -4.10 -8.27 -18.68
C ILE A 169 -4.50 -7.46 -19.91
N ARG A 170 -5.75 -7.62 -20.35
CA ARG A 170 -6.19 -7.27 -21.71
C ARG A 170 -6.45 -5.78 -21.92
N SER A 171 -6.55 -4.99 -20.86
CA SER A 171 -6.71 -3.54 -20.91
C SER A 171 -6.01 -2.92 -19.69
N PRO A 172 -5.55 -1.66 -19.75
CA PRO A 172 -5.26 -0.89 -18.54
C PRO A 172 -6.51 -0.54 -17.72
N ILE A 173 -7.70 -0.60 -18.34
CA ILE A 173 -8.99 -0.35 -17.70
C ILE A 173 -9.75 -1.68 -17.58
N THR A 174 -9.87 -2.21 -16.37
CA THR A 174 -10.36 -3.57 -16.08
C THR A 174 -11.27 -3.59 -14.86
N GLY A 175 -12.05 -4.66 -14.69
CA GLY A 175 -12.86 -4.80 -13.49
C GLY A 175 -13.75 -6.03 -13.51
N SER A 176 -14.79 -6.01 -12.68
CA SER A 176 -15.76 -7.10 -12.56
C SER A 176 -16.63 -7.29 -13.81
N ARG A 177 -16.63 -6.32 -14.74
CA ARG A 177 -17.28 -6.44 -16.07
C ARG A 177 -16.31 -6.86 -17.17
N GLY A 178 -15.07 -7.18 -16.83
CA GLY A 178 -14.02 -7.51 -17.80
C GLY A 178 -13.26 -6.27 -18.31
N PRO A 179 -12.43 -6.45 -19.35
CA PRO A 179 -11.59 -5.37 -19.87
C PRO A 179 -12.45 -4.36 -20.64
N ARG A 180 -12.21 -3.07 -20.39
CA ARG A 180 -12.85 -1.96 -21.10
C ARG A 180 -12.00 -1.58 -22.30
N PHE A 181 -12.44 -1.94 -23.50
CA PHE A 181 -11.76 -1.58 -24.76
C PHE A 181 -12.27 -0.28 -25.37
N GLU A 182 -13.52 0.09 -25.09
CA GLU A 182 -14.14 1.29 -25.61
C GLU A 182 -14.60 2.15 -24.42
N LEU A 183 -13.95 3.28 -24.25
CA LEU A 183 -14.32 4.37 -23.35
C LEU A 183 -15.31 5.30 -24.04
N THR A 184 -16.18 5.90 -23.25
CA THR A 184 -17.18 6.86 -23.66
C THR A 184 -16.88 8.22 -23.04
N GLY A 185 -17.56 9.26 -23.54
CA GLY A 185 -17.49 10.58 -22.92
C GLY A 185 -18.12 10.64 -21.52
N GLU A 186 -18.92 9.65 -21.13
CA GLU A 186 -19.45 9.55 -19.76
C GLU A 186 -18.37 9.02 -18.80
N ASP A 187 -17.61 7.99 -19.21
CA ASP A 187 -16.58 7.37 -18.37
C ASP A 187 -15.57 8.41 -17.81
N TRP A 188 -15.22 9.43 -18.61
CA TRP A 188 -14.21 10.45 -18.27
C TRP A 188 -14.80 11.82 -17.87
N CYS A 189 -16.11 11.93 -17.68
CA CYS A 189 -16.75 13.24 -17.52
C CYS A 189 -16.30 14.00 -16.26
N THR A 190 -15.91 13.30 -15.19
CA THR A 190 -15.40 13.87 -13.93
C THR A 190 -13.98 14.44 -14.07
N HIS A 191 -13.21 13.96 -15.05
CA HIS A 191 -11.81 14.31 -15.22
C HIS A 191 -11.59 15.58 -16.06
N ARG A 192 -12.62 16.07 -16.77
CA ARG A 192 -12.46 17.10 -17.81
C ARG A 192 -11.76 18.37 -17.32
N GLY A 193 -12.30 19.01 -16.29
CA GLY A 193 -11.72 20.24 -15.73
C GLY A 193 -10.34 20.01 -15.08
N ILE A 194 -10.11 18.83 -14.52
CA ILE A 194 -8.85 18.50 -13.84
C ILE A 194 -7.72 18.33 -14.85
N LEU A 195 -8.01 17.69 -15.99
CA LEU A 195 -7.02 17.35 -17.00
C LEU A 195 -6.68 18.51 -17.95
N ASP A 196 -7.36 19.65 -17.85
CA ASP A 196 -7.05 20.87 -18.61
C ASP A 196 -5.57 21.29 -18.44
N ASP A 197 -5.05 21.18 -17.21
CA ASP A 197 -3.67 21.55 -16.86
C ASP A 197 -2.65 20.40 -17.02
N TYR A 198 -3.06 19.27 -17.60
CA TYR A 198 -2.20 18.11 -17.84
C TYR A 198 -1.65 18.08 -19.27
N LEU A 199 -0.50 17.43 -19.45
CA LEU A 199 0.00 17.09 -20.78
C LEU A 199 -1.06 16.34 -21.58
N ALA A 200 -1.09 16.57 -22.89
CA ALA A 200 -1.93 15.81 -23.78
C ALA A 200 -1.48 14.33 -23.86
N PRO A 201 -2.42 13.35 -23.86
CA PRO A 201 -2.10 11.92 -23.94
C PRO A 201 -1.25 11.55 -25.17
N TYR A 202 -1.33 12.30 -26.27
CA TYR A 202 -0.52 12.14 -27.47
C TYR A 202 0.00 13.49 -27.99
N GLU A 203 1.01 13.47 -28.87
CA GLU A 203 1.60 14.70 -29.47
C GLU A 203 0.84 15.15 -30.72
N ASP A 204 0.07 14.25 -31.32
CA ASP A 204 -0.57 14.40 -32.62
C ASP A 204 -2.10 14.57 -32.53
N ILE A 205 -2.62 15.06 -31.40
CA ILE A 205 -4.06 15.29 -31.23
C ILE A 205 -4.48 16.51 -32.07
N PRO A 206 -5.40 16.36 -33.06
CA PRO A 206 -5.83 17.47 -33.89
C PRO A 206 -6.48 18.59 -33.05
N GLY A 207 -6.05 19.83 -33.28
CA GLY A 207 -6.59 21.00 -32.58
C GLY A 207 -5.95 21.28 -31.21
N VAL A 208 -5.01 20.44 -30.75
CA VAL A 208 -4.25 20.68 -29.51
C VAL A 208 -2.86 21.21 -29.87
N ASP A 209 -2.48 22.36 -29.31
CA ASP A 209 -1.11 22.88 -29.42
C ASP A 209 -0.20 22.11 -28.47
N PHE A 210 0.54 21.14 -28.98
CA PHE A 210 1.47 20.36 -28.16
C PHE A 210 2.52 21.22 -27.44
N ALA A 211 2.90 22.37 -28.00
CA ALA A 211 3.90 23.25 -27.38
C ALA A 211 3.38 23.95 -26.11
N SER A 212 2.06 23.98 -25.88
CA SER A 212 1.47 24.56 -24.66
C SER A 212 1.83 23.77 -23.40
N GLY A 213 2.09 22.46 -23.54
CA GLY A 213 2.27 21.55 -22.40
C GLY A 213 0.97 21.23 -21.65
N THR A 214 -0.18 21.60 -22.20
CA THR A 214 -1.51 21.37 -21.63
C THR A 214 -2.47 20.80 -22.68
N CYS A 215 -3.65 20.35 -22.26
CA CYS A 215 -4.68 19.80 -23.15
C CYS A 215 -6.04 20.20 -22.63
N GLU A 216 -6.82 20.99 -23.39
CA GLU A 216 -8.12 21.48 -22.92
C GLU A 216 -9.21 20.39 -23.00
N TRP A 217 -9.23 19.45 -22.05
CA TRP A 217 -10.26 18.41 -21.93
C TRP A 217 -11.68 18.97 -21.70
N SER A 218 -11.80 20.18 -21.17
CA SER A 218 -13.08 20.89 -21.05
C SER A 218 -13.65 21.38 -22.39
N ASN A 219 -12.83 21.41 -23.45
CA ASN A 219 -13.33 21.69 -24.80
C ASN A 219 -13.97 20.42 -25.40
N ASP A 220 -15.23 20.52 -25.86
CA ASP A 220 -15.99 19.36 -26.35
C ASP A 220 -15.37 18.68 -27.59
N GLU A 221 -14.78 19.46 -28.51
CA GLU A 221 -14.14 18.92 -29.71
C GLU A 221 -12.84 18.19 -29.35
N VAL A 222 -12.01 18.80 -28.50
CA VAL A 222 -10.76 18.19 -28.00
C VAL A 222 -11.08 16.92 -27.21
N TYR A 223 -12.06 16.97 -26.32
CA TYR A 223 -12.48 15.83 -25.51
C TYR A 223 -12.91 14.64 -26.36
N ALA A 224 -13.77 14.85 -27.34
CA ALA A 224 -14.21 13.80 -28.25
C ALA A 224 -13.01 13.16 -29.00
N ARG A 225 -12.05 13.98 -29.44
CA ARG A 225 -10.82 13.48 -30.10
C ARG A 225 -9.91 12.70 -29.17
N VAL A 226 -9.75 13.15 -27.94
CA VAL A 226 -8.95 12.44 -26.93
C VAL A 226 -9.54 11.04 -26.69
N ILE A 227 -10.85 10.93 -26.46
CA ILE A 227 -11.51 9.64 -26.22
C ILE A 227 -11.38 8.70 -27.43
N GLU A 228 -11.58 9.22 -28.65
CA GLU A 228 -11.36 8.48 -29.90
C GLU A 228 -9.94 7.89 -29.96
N MET A 229 -8.91 8.72 -29.76
CA MET A 229 -7.52 8.28 -29.81
C MET A 229 -7.12 7.37 -28.65
N MET A 230 -7.70 7.54 -27.45
CA MET A 230 -7.51 6.61 -26.33
C MET A 230 -8.03 5.21 -26.67
N ASN A 231 -9.22 5.11 -27.26
CA ASN A 231 -9.79 3.84 -27.71
C ASN A 231 -8.96 3.18 -28.81
N GLU A 232 -8.38 3.98 -29.69
CA GLU A 232 -7.51 3.48 -30.75
C GLU A 232 -6.19 2.94 -30.19
N ARG A 233 -5.53 3.65 -29.26
CA ARG A 233 -4.11 3.43 -28.96
C ARG A 233 -3.76 2.99 -27.53
N MET A 234 -4.65 3.17 -26.55
CA MET A 234 -4.35 2.97 -25.11
C MET A 234 -5.20 1.91 -24.42
N THR A 235 -6.48 1.75 -24.77
CA THR A 235 -7.44 0.91 -24.01
C THR A 235 -7.31 -0.59 -24.25
N ARG A 236 -6.42 -1.02 -25.14
CA ARG A 236 -6.29 -2.43 -25.55
C ARG A 236 -4.87 -2.89 -25.34
N GLY A 237 -4.72 -3.98 -24.61
CA GLY A 237 -3.44 -4.53 -24.23
C GLY A 237 -3.05 -4.25 -22.79
N ASP A 238 -1.78 -4.48 -22.50
CA ASP A 238 -1.24 -4.54 -21.15
C ASP A 238 -0.23 -3.43 -20.90
N VAL A 239 -0.16 -2.97 -19.66
CA VAL A 239 0.70 -1.87 -19.20
C VAL A 239 1.35 -2.24 -17.85
N PRO A 240 2.53 -1.69 -17.51
CA PRO A 240 3.20 -1.97 -16.24
C PRO A 240 2.35 -1.67 -15.01
N LEU A 241 1.41 -0.71 -15.10
CA LEU A 241 0.47 -0.40 -14.02
C LEU A 241 -0.30 -1.64 -13.54
N ASN A 242 -0.66 -2.55 -14.45
CA ASN A 242 -1.40 -3.77 -14.14
C ASN A 242 -0.62 -4.75 -13.23
N LEU A 243 0.69 -4.55 -13.02
CA LEU A 243 1.46 -5.36 -12.06
C LEU A 243 0.97 -5.20 -10.61
N ASN A 244 0.24 -4.13 -10.27
CA ASN A 244 -0.44 -4.02 -8.98
C ASN A 244 -1.47 -5.15 -8.74
N ALA A 245 -2.00 -5.79 -9.80
CA ALA A 245 -2.85 -6.97 -9.69
C ALA A 245 -2.21 -8.13 -8.92
N THR A 246 -0.88 -8.19 -8.88
CA THR A 246 -0.14 -9.18 -8.10
C THR A 246 -0.43 -9.06 -6.59
N GLY A 247 -0.71 -7.87 -6.07
CA GLY A 247 -1.11 -7.67 -4.67
C GLY A 247 -2.41 -8.38 -4.35
N LEU A 248 -3.40 -8.29 -5.25
CA LEU A 248 -4.71 -8.91 -5.10
C LEU A 248 -4.64 -10.44 -5.14
N VAL A 249 -3.83 -10.99 -6.06
CA VAL A 249 -3.63 -12.43 -6.16
C VAL A 249 -2.79 -12.96 -4.98
N THR A 250 -1.81 -12.19 -4.51
CA THR A 250 -1.05 -12.50 -3.29
C THR A 250 -1.96 -12.48 -2.06
N HIS A 251 -2.89 -11.54 -1.97
CA HIS A 251 -3.90 -11.51 -0.90
C HIS A 251 -4.75 -12.78 -0.86
N ALA A 252 -5.17 -13.32 -2.02
CA ALA A 252 -5.82 -14.62 -2.07
C ALA A 252 -4.89 -15.77 -1.62
N PHE A 253 -3.61 -15.76 -2.02
CA PHE A 253 -2.63 -16.72 -1.50
C PHE A 253 -2.56 -16.68 0.04
N LEU A 254 -2.53 -15.49 0.65
CA LEU A 254 -2.43 -15.34 2.11
C LEU A 254 -3.62 -15.93 2.88
N HIS A 255 -4.80 -16.07 2.23
CA HIS A 255 -5.97 -16.73 2.80
C HIS A 255 -5.97 -18.26 2.63
N PHE A 256 -5.45 -18.77 1.51
CA PHE A 256 -5.66 -20.16 1.10
C PHE A 256 -4.39 -21.02 1.03
N GLY A 257 -3.23 -20.41 0.79
CA GLY A 257 -1.95 -21.10 0.58
C GLY A 257 -1.91 -21.97 -0.67
N GLU A 258 -2.81 -21.76 -1.65
CA GLU A 258 -2.87 -22.56 -2.87
C GLU A 258 -1.81 -22.12 -3.90
N GLU A 259 -1.07 -23.08 -4.46
CA GLU A 259 0.04 -22.80 -5.38
C GLU A 259 -0.37 -22.05 -6.65
N LYS A 260 -1.61 -22.21 -7.13
CA LYS A 260 -2.09 -21.50 -8.33
C LYS A 260 -1.95 -19.98 -8.24
N TYR A 261 -2.12 -19.41 -7.05
CA TYR A 261 -1.99 -17.97 -6.83
C TYR A 261 -0.51 -17.55 -6.90
N ARG A 262 0.37 -18.36 -6.30
CA ARG A 262 1.82 -18.15 -6.35
C ARG A 262 2.35 -18.22 -7.78
N GLU A 263 1.99 -19.28 -8.50
CA GLU A 263 2.40 -19.51 -9.88
C GLU A 263 1.99 -18.33 -10.77
N TRP A 264 0.74 -17.87 -10.66
CA TRP A 264 0.26 -16.74 -11.46
C TRP A 264 1.09 -15.46 -11.23
N VAL A 265 1.38 -15.12 -9.96
CA VAL A 265 2.18 -13.92 -9.63
C VAL A 265 3.59 -14.02 -10.22
N LEU A 266 4.27 -15.15 -10.04
CA LEU A 266 5.63 -15.36 -10.51
C LEU A 266 5.71 -15.40 -12.04
N GLU A 267 4.74 -16.03 -12.70
CA GLU A 267 4.68 -16.09 -14.15
C GLU A 267 4.38 -14.72 -14.77
N TYR A 268 3.45 -13.97 -14.20
CA TYR A 268 3.09 -12.65 -14.71
C TYR A 268 4.24 -11.66 -14.59
N LEU A 269 4.96 -11.66 -13.45
CA LEU A 269 6.21 -10.89 -13.31
C LEU A 269 7.27 -11.31 -14.34
N GLY A 270 7.47 -12.62 -14.53
CA GLY A 270 8.45 -13.15 -15.50
C GLY A 270 8.15 -12.75 -16.94
N VAL A 271 6.87 -12.59 -17.32
CA VAL A 271 6.47 -12.09 -18.64
C VAL A 271 6.89 -10.62 -18.81
N TRP A 272 6.76 -9.79 -17.78
CA TRP A 272 7.23 -8.40 -17.80
C TRP A 272 8.76 -8.28 -17.82
N GLU A 273 9.48 -9.17 -17.14
CA GLU A 273 10.93 -9.30 -17.28
C GLU A 273 11.34 -9.58 -18.74
N GLU A 274 10.66 -10.52 -19.40
CA GLU A 274 10.96 -10.88 -20.78
C GLU A 274 10.63 -9.74 -21.76
N ARG A 275 9.48 -9.08 -21.61
CA ARG A 275 9.11 -7.90 -22.41
C ARG A 275 10.14 -6.77 -22.27
N THR A 276 10.63 -6.56 -21.06
CA THR A 276 11.67 -5.55 -20.78
C THR A 276 12.97 -5.88 -21.50
N LYS A 277 13.41 -7.15 -21.48
CA LYS A 277 14.59 -7.61 -22.22
C LYS A 277 14.43 -7.44 -23.73
N GLN A 278 13.27 -7.79 -24.28
CA GLN A 278 12.94 -7.61 -25.69
C GLN A 278 12.94 -6.14 -26.13
N ASN A 279 12.64 -5.23 -25.20
CA ASN A 279 12.65 -3.78 -25.42
C ASN A 279 14.00 -3.11 -25.05
N GLY A 280 15.09 -3.88 -25.01
CA GLY A 280 16.44 -3.33 -24.79
C GLY A 280 16.72 -2.89 -23.35
N GLY A 281 16.02 -3.47 -22.37
CA GLY A 281 16.25 -3.25 -20.95
C GLY A 281 15.40 -2.14 -20.31
N ILE A 282 14.62 -1.40 -21.12
CA ILE A 282 13.63 -0.44 -20.62
C ILE A 282 12.25 -1.07 -20.74
N ILE A 283 11.45 -1.04 -19.66
CA ILE A 283 10.13 -1.66 -19.68
C ILE A 283 9.20 -0.93 -20.67
N PRO A 284 8.54 -1.64 -21.61
CA PRO A 284 7.54 -1.05 -22.47
C PRO A 284 6.28 -0.73 -21.66
N ASP A 285 5.54 0.33 -22.04
CA ASP A 285 4.25 0.67 -21.43
C ASP A 285 3.06 0.46 -22.37
N ASN A 286 3.31 -0.03 -23.58
CA ASN A 286 2.29 -0.31 -24.60
C ASN A 286 2.55 -1.70 -25.19
N VAL A 287 1.75 -2.69 -24.77
CA VAL A 287 1.83 -4.07 -25.27
C VAL A 287 0.45 -4.49 -25.74
N GLY A 288 0.27 -4.71 -27.04
CA GLY A 288 -1.06 -5.02 -27.59
C GLY A 288 -1.58 -6.41 -27.24
N LEU A 289 -2.83 -6.68 -27.63
CA LEU A 289 -3.52 -7.95 -27.33
C LEU A 289 -2.84 -9.16 -27.97
N THR A 290 -2.01 -8.96 -29.00
CA THR A 290 -1.23 -10.05 -29.60
C THR A 290 0.06 -10.35 -28.83
N GLY A 291 0.41 -9.53 -27.83
CA GLY A 291 1.70 -9.54 -27.14
C GLY A 291 2.77 -8.68 -27.81
N LYS A 292 2.46 -8.05 -28.96
CA LYS A 292 3.40 -7.18 -29.68
C LYS A 292 3.55 -5.84 -28.96
N ILE A 293 4.81 -5.46 -28.69
CA ILE A 293 5.14 -4.14 -28.14
C ILE A 293 4.80 -3.03 -29.16
N GLY A 294 4.09 -2.00 -28.70
CA GLY A 294 3.66 -0.84 -29.49
C GLY A 294 2.60 -1.13 -30.55
N GLU A 295 1.85 -2.23 -30.44
CA GLU A 295 0.91 -2.72 -31.47
C GLU A 295 -0.09 -1.64 -31.92
N TYR A 296 -0.62 -0.87 -30.98
CA TYR A 296 -1.68 0.11 -31.24
C TYR A 296 -1.19 1.56 -31.23
N ASN A 297 0.13 1.80 -31.14
CA ASN A 297 0.71 3.14 -31.07
C ASN A 297 1.86 3.31 -32.06
N ASP A 298 1.66 2.89 -33.32
CA ASP A 298 2.63 3.01 -34.42
C ASP A 298 4.03 2.44 -34.11
N GLY A 299 4.08 1.35 -33.33
CA GLY A 299 5.33 0.71 -32.89
C GLY A 299 6.04 1.43 -31.75
N LYS A 300 5.49 2.52 -31.20
CA LYS A 300 6.01 3.17 -29.99
C LYS A 300 5.77 2.25 -28.80
N TRP A 301 6.86 1.78 -28.20
CA TRP A 301 6.84 0.98 -26.96
C TRP A 301 6.46 1.78 -25.71
N TRP A 302 6.40 3.11 -25.85
CA TRP A 302 6.04 4.06 -24.81
C TRP A 302 4.74 4.82 -25.18
N GLY A 303 4.13 5.49 -24.21
CA GLY A 303 2.92 6.29 -24.40
C GLY A 303 1.62 5.52 -24.19
N GLY A 304 1.66 4.39 -23.49
CA GLY A 304 0.47 3.73 -22.93
C GLY A 304 -0.11 4.46 -21.72
N TYR A 305 -1.26 3.95 -21.26
CA TYR A 305 -2.02 4.48 -20.14
C TYR A 305 -1.21 4.43 -18.83
N TYR A 306 -1.10 5.54 -18.11
CA TYR A 306 -0.24 5.67 -16.91
C TYR A 306 1.21 5.20 -17.16
N GLY A 307 1.70 5.40 -18.37
CA GLY A 307 3.05 5.04 -18.79
C GLY A 307 4.04 6.20 -18.75
N TRP A 308 5.11 6.06 -19.54
CA TRP A 308 6.20 7.00 -19.73
C TRP A 308 5.78 8.37 -20.25
N ARG A 309 4.55 8.55 -20.73
CA ARG A 309 4.09 9.87 -21.20
C ARG A 309 3.10 10.52 -20.24
N TRP A 310 2.03 9.81 -19.95
CA TRP A 310 0.82 10.39 -19.40
C TRP A 310 0.16 9.45 -18.38
N PRO A 311 -0.40 9.96 -17.26
CA PRO A 311 -0.28 11.35 -16.80
C PRO A 311 1.00 11.58 -15.97
N HIS A 312 1.56 10.55 -15.31
CA HIS A 312 2.59 10.76 -14.27
C HIS A 312 4.00 10.25 -14.60
N GLY A 313 4.19 9.45 -15.65
CA GLY A 313 5.53 9.04 -16.09
C GLY A 313 6.13 7.91 -15.25
N PHE A 314 7.43 7.97 -14.97
CA PHE A 314 8.18 6.87 -14.34
C PHE A 314 7.59 6.37 -13.02
N LEU A 315 6.97 7.25 -12.22
CA LEU A 315 6.31 6.90 -10.95
C LEU A 315 5.34 5.71 -11.13
N THR A 316 4.50 5.77 -12.16
CA THR A 316 3.42 4.81 -12.41
C THR A 316 3.90 3.55 -13.12
N ILE A 317 5.22 3.43 -13.24
CA ILE A 317 5.93 2.26 -13.74
C ILE A 317 6.72 1.63 -12.59
N ILE A 318 7.59 2.40 -11.92
CA ILE A 318 8.48 1.84 -10.91
C ILE A 318 7.73 1.36 -9.66
N GLU A 319 6.64 2.04 -9.31
CA GLU A 319 5.84 1.66 -8.15
C GLU A 319 5.17 0.29 -8.27
N PRO A 320 4.37 -0.01 -9.31
CA PRO A 320 3.76 -1.33 -9.49
C PRO A 320 4.80 -2.43 -9.71
N LEU A 321 5.94 -2.11 -10.31
CA LEU A 321 7.08 -3.03 -10.41
C LEU A 321 7.62 -3.41 -9.03
N THR A 322 7.79 -2.42 -8.16
CA THR A 322 8.27 -2.63 -6.79
C THR A 322 7.28 -3.51 -6.02
N ASN A 323 5.97 -3.22 -6.10
CA ASN A 323 4.94 -4.07 -5.48
C ASN A 323 5.01 -5.52 -5.98
N ALA A 324 5.03 -5.74 -7.29
CA ALA A 324 5.08 -7.09 -7.86
C ALA A 324 6.35 -7.85 -7.50
N CYS A 325 7.51 -7.18 -7.51
CA CYS A 325 8.77 -7.76 -7.07
C CYS A 325 8.72 -8.18 -5.59
N MET A 326 8.19 -7.31 -4.72
CA MET A 326 8.08 -7.59 -3.28
C MET A 326 7.11 -8.74 -2.99
N ASN A 327 5.99 -8.80 -3.71
CA ASN A 327 5.05 -9.93 -3.67
C ASN A 327 5.72 -11.24 -4.11
N ALA A 328 6.49 -11.20 -5.19
CA ALA A 328 7.20 -12.37 -5.70
C ALA A 328 8.26 -12.89 -4.70
N VAL A 329 9.02 -12.00 -4.03
CA VAL A 329 9.95 -12.39 -2.95
C VAL A 329 9.17 -13.01 -1.78
N LEU A 330 8.07 -12.39 -1.35
CA LEU A 330 7.25 -12.89 -0.26
C LEU A 330 6.74 -14.32 -0.52
N LEU A 331 6.36 -14.61 -1.76
CA LEU A 331 5.78 -15.90 -2.15
C LEU A 331 6.82 -16.99 -2.50
N SER A 332 8.07 -16.62 -2.78
CA SER A 332 9.10 -17.56 -3.25
C SER A 332 10.34 -17.67 -2.36
N GLY A 333 10.62 -16.64 -1.56
CA GLY A 333 11.89 -16.46 -0.85
C GLY A 333 13.08 -16.12 -1.75
N ASP A 334 12.87 -16.00 -3.07
CA ASP A 334 13.93 -15.74 -4.03
C ASP A 334 14.16 -14.24 -4.21
N MET A 335 15.27 -13.75 -3.67
CA MET A 335 15.68 -12.34 -3.77
C MET A 335 15.99 -11.89 -5.20
N SER A 336 16.19 -12.81 -6.15
CA SER A 336 16.37 -12.45 -7.56
C SER A 336 15.08 -11.89 -8.18
N LYS A 337 13.92 -12.09 -7.54
CA LYS A 337 12.63 -11.55 -8.00
C LYS A 337 12.53 -10.02 -7.89
N MET A 338 13.51 -9.36 -7.28
CA MET A 338 13.62 -7.89 -7.28
C MET A 338 14.36 -7.32 -8.49
N ASN A 339 14.91 -8.16 -9.37
CA ASN A 339 15.79 -7.71 -10.44
C ASN A 339 15.09 -6.76 -11.42
N LEU A 340 13.83 -7.00 -11.78
CA LEU A 340 13.12 -6.09 -12.69
C LEU A 340 13.08 -4.64 -12.16
N ALA A 341 12.70 -4.44 -10.90
CA ALA A 341 12.66 -3.13 -10.29
C ALA A 341 14.07 -2.52 -10.14
N ARG A 342 15.06 -3.32 -9.73
CA ARG A 342 16.47 -2.88 -9.63
C ARG A 342 17.01 -2.40 -10.98
N GLU A 343 16.82 -3.19 -12.02
CA GLU A 343 17.27 -2.90 -13.37
C GLU A 343 16.59 -1.65 -13.93
N GLN A 344 15.29 -1.42 -13.65
CA GLN A 344 14.64 -0.17 -14.07
C GLN A 344 15.14 1.06 -13.31
N LEU A 345 15.44 0.95 -12.01
CA LEU A 345 16.07 2.05 -11.24
C LEU A 345 17.48 2.36 -11.76
N ASP A 346 18.25 1.33 -12.12
CA ASP A 346 19.59 1.49 -12.67
C ASP A 346 19.57 2.10 -14.07
N ALA A 347 18.72 1.58 -14.96
CA ALA A 347 18.56 2.13 -16.30
C ALA A 347 18.07 3.59 -16.26
N ASN A 348 17.14 3.93 -15.36
CA ASN A 348 16.72 5.32 -15.16
C ASN A 348 17.87 6.22 -14.67
N TRP A 349 18.70 5.72 -13.75
CA TRP A 349 19.86 6.43 -13.24
C TRP A 349 20.99 6.59 -14.28
N GLU A 350 21.16 5.63 -15.19
CA GLU A 350 22.11 5.72 -16.31
C GLU A 350 21.74 6.82 -17.31
N LEU A 351 20.45 7.12 -17.44
CA LEU A 351 19.93 8.22 -18.27
C LEU A 351 20.06 9.60 -17.61
N ARG A 352 20.63 9.69 -16.41
CA ARG A 352 20.79 10.96 -15.70
C ARG A 352 21.65 11.95 -16.48
N LYS A 353 21.41 13.23 -16.25
CA LYS A 353 22.27 14.32 -16.70
C LYS A 353 22.44 15.36 -15.60
N GLU A 354 23.47 16.17 -15.73
CA GLU A 354 23.63 17.35 -14.91
C GLU A 354 22.78 18.50 -15.49
N GLN A 355 21.95 19.12 -14.66
CA GLN A 355 21.17 20.30 -15.00
C GLN A 355 21.16 21.23 -13.77
N ASP A 356 21.54 22.50 -13.97
CA ASP A 356 21.62 23.50 -12.90
C ASP A 356 22.41 23.05 -11.65
N GLY A 357 23.50 22.31 -11.87
CA GLY A 357 24.37 21.76 -10.81
C GLY A 357 23.75 20.59 -10.03
N LYS A 358 22.67 19.99 -10.51
CA LYS A 358 22.00 18.83 -9.92
C LYS A 358 21.95 17.67 -10.89
N TRP A 359 22.07 16.46 -10.36
CA TRP A 359 21.79 15.25 -11.12
C TRP A 359 20.28 15.03 -11.22
N VAL A 360 19.78 14.93 -12.44
CA VAL A 360 18.36 14.70 -12.73
C VAL A 360 18.19 13.50 -13.66
N VAL A 361 17.11 12.75 -13.48
CA VAL A 361 16.71 11.57 -14.25
C VAL A 361 15.43 11.84 -15.04
N PRO A 362 15.24 11.23 -16.22
CA PRO A 362 14.03 11.45 -17.00
C PRO A 362 12.83 10.76 -16.34
N ASN A 363 11.70 11.47 -16.27
CA ASN A 363 10.44 10.88 -15.84
C ASN A 363 9.51 10.58 -17.02
N LYS A 364 9.74 11.19 -18.18
CA LYS A 364 8.87 11.02 -19.35
C LYS A 364 9.61 10.74 -20.65
N LYS A 365 8.91 10.15 -21.63
CA LYS A 365 9.40 9.90 -22.99
C LYS A 365 8.46 10.56 -24.01
N PHE A 366 9.04 11.37 -24.90
CA PHE A 366 8.39 12.09 -26.01
C PHE A 366 9.00 11.62 -27.34
N ASP A 367 8.41 12.00 -28.48
CA ASP A 367 8.98 11.68 -29.81
C ASP A 367 10.38 12.28 -29.97
N SER A 368 10.62 13.45 -29.36
CA SER A 368 11.92 14.13 -29.33
C SER A 368 12.98 13.48 -28.42
N GLY A 369 12.58 12.54 -27.55
CA GLY A 369 13.50 11.86 -26.64
C GLY A 369 13.01 11.82 -25.19
N TRP A 370 13.94 11.60 -24.27
CA TRP A 370 13.68 11.64 -22.84
C TRP A 370 13.40 13.08 -22.37
N SER A 371 12.43 13.26 -21.48
CA SER A 371 11.92 14.55 -21.03
C SER A 371 11.53 14.52 -19.55
N ASP A 372 11.06 15.65 -19.03
CA ASP A 372 10.62 15.83 -17.64
C ASP A 372 11.69 15.36 -16.64
N PHE A 373 12.87 15.96 -16.73
CA PHE A 373 13.99 15.60 -15.87
C PHE A 373 13.80 16.15 -14.46
N ARG A 374 13.85 15.27 -13.45
CA ARG A 374 13.64 15.58 -12.03
C ARG A 374 14.71 14.93 -11.17
N GLY A 375 14.80 15.29 -9.89
CA GLY A 375 15.62 14.56 -8.93
C GLY A 375 15.17 13.10 -8.84
N ALA A 376 16.12 12.18 -8.68
CA ALA A 376 15.81 10.76 -8.47
C ALA A 376 15.18 10.56 -7.08
N ASP A 377 14.10 9.80 -7.01
CA ASP A 377 13.41 9.50 -5.75
C ASP A 377 14.04 8.25 -5.09
N PRO A 378 14.61 8.34 -3.88
CA PRO A 378 15.18 7.18 -3.19
C PRO A 378 14.13 6.20 -2.66
N LYS A 379 12.84 6.58 -2.62
CA LYS A 379 11.75 5.80 -2.01
C LYS A 379 11.79 4.33 -2.41
N TYR A 380 11.74 4.02 -3.71
CA TYR A 380 11.67 2.63 -4.17
C TYR A 380 12.94 1.83 -3.91
N ALA A 381 14.11 2.47 -3.97
CA ALA A 381 15.36 1.82 -3.58
C ALA A 381 15.38 1.47 -2.08
N VAL A 382 14.80 2.33 -1.22
CA VAL A 382 14.58 2.02 0.20
C VAL A 382 13.69 0.78 0.34
N TYR A 383 12.55 0.70 -0.36
CA TYR A 383 11.68 -0.50 -0.29
C TYR A 383 12.43 -1.79 -0.67
N LEU A 384 13.19 -1.78 -1.77
CA LEU A 384 14.01 -2.94 -2.17
C LEU A 384 15.06 -3.29 -1.12
N TRP A 385 15.75 -2.30 -0.57
CA TRP A 385 16.71 -2.50 0.51
C TRP A 385 16.07 -3.08 1.77
N THR A 386 14.85 -2.70 2.15
CA THR A 386 14.20 -3.26 3.35
C THR A 386 13.89 -4.76 3.23
N MET A 387 13.62 -5.21 2.01
CA MET A 387 13.41 -6.61 1.68
C MET A 387 14.75 -7.35 1.63
N SER A 388 15.75 -6.82 0.92
CA SER A 388 17.02 -7.52 0.68
C SER A 388 18.03 -7.39 1.83
N MET A 389 18.13 -6.20 2.43
CA MET A 389 19.24 -5.73 3.26
C MET A 389 20.61 -5.85 2.57
N ALA A 390 20.63 -5.82 1.23
CA ALA A 390 21.83 -6.01 0.43
C ALA A 390 22.57 -4.68 0.20
N ASP A 391 23.91 -4.75 0.16
CA ASP A 391 24.77 -3.59 -0.04
C ASP A 391 24.54 -2.93 -1.42
N GLU A 392 24.18 -3.71 -2.44
CA GLU A 392 23.89 -3.19 -3.78
C GLU A 392 22.62 -2.34 -3.80
N ASP A 393 21.61 -2.67 -2.99
CA ASP A 393 20.42 -1.83 -2.85
C ASP A 393 20.70 -0.59 -1.99
N LEU A 394 21.60 -0.72 -1.00
CA LEU A 394 22.11 0.43 -0.25
C LEU A 394 22.85 1.42 -1.16
N GLU A 395 23.70 0.92 -2.07
CA GLU A 395 24.40 1.76 -3.06
C GLU A 395 23.42 2.53 -3.96
N ARG A 396 22.30 1.91 -4.36
CA ARG A 396 21.25 2.59 -5.15
C ARG A 396 20.62 3.77 -4.40
N ILE A 397 20.53 3.69 -3.08
CA ILE A 397 20.05 4.79 -2.23
C ILE A 397 21.15 5.85 -2.08
N GLU A 398 22.38 5.43 -1.74
CA GLU A 398 23.48 6.34 -1.40
C GLU A 398 24.06 7.08 -2.60
N ARG A 399 23.90 6.57 -3.83
CA ARG A 399 24.31 7.26 -5.06
C ARG A 399 23.45 8.48 -5.39
N ILE A 400 22.24 8.58 -4.84
CA ILE A 400 21.32 9.69 -5.09
C ILE A 400 21.75 10.87 -4.21
N PRO A 401 22.11 12.03 -4.79
CA PRO A 401 22.43 13.22 -4.01
C PRO A 401 21.23 13.65 -3.17
N LYS A 402 21.47 13.89 -1.88
CA LYS A 402 20.43 14.41 -0.99
C LYS A 402 20.07 15.84 -1.41
N ASP A 403 18.80 16.09 -1.67
CA ASP A 403 18.24 17.40 -2.00
C ASP A 403 17.70 18.15 -0.77
N HIS A 404 17.61 17.48 0.38
CA HIS A 404 17.24 18.02 1.69
C HIS A 404 17.87 17.20 2.83
N ASP A 405 17.67 17.64 4.08
CA ASP A 405 18.06 16.84 5.26
C ASP A 405 17.11 15.64 5.42
N TRP A 406 17.61 14.44 5.18
CA TRP A 406 16.81 13.21 5.32
C TRP A 406 16.44 12.88 6.77
N ASN A 407 16.92 13.62 7.77
CA ASN A 407 16.45 13.55 9.15
C ASN A 407 15.26 14.50 9.43
N GLU A 408 14.87 15.34 8.46
CA GLU A 408 13.71 16.23 8.59
C GLU A 408 12.42 15.40 8.64
N ILE A 409 11.69 15.49 9.77
CA ILE A 409 10.37 14.89 9.89
C ILE A 409 9.33 15.76 9.21
N ILE A 410 8.58 15.16 8.29
CA ILE A 410 7.55 15.82 7.50
C ILE A 410 6.19 15.64 8.17
N ILE A 411 5.45 16.74 8.28
CA ILE A 411 4.04 16.77 8.67
C ILE A 411 3.25 17.13 7.41
N PRO A 412 2.67 16.16 6.69
CA PRO A 412 1.97 16.42 5.45
C PRO A 412 0.73 17.29 5.68
N LYS A 413 0.49 18.25 4.78
CA LYS A 413 -0.67 19.15 4.87
C LYS A 413 -1.85 18.73 4.00
N LEU A 414 -1.56 17.94 2.97
CA LEU A 414 -2.49 17.40 1.97
C LEU A 414 -2.03 16.01 1.53
N SER A 415 -2.98 15.21 1.04
CA SER A 415 -2.67 13.95 0.35
C SER A 415 -2.21 14.25 -1.09
N GLY A 416 -1.06 13.72 -1.50
CA GLY A 416 -0.53 13.87 -2.86
C GLY A 416 0.74 14.72 -2.95
N THR A 417 1.02 15.28 -4.13
CA THR A 417 2.26 16.02 -4.37
C THR A 417 2.14 17.50 -3.95
N ASP A 418 2.94 17.92 -2.99
CA ASP A 418 3.02 19.32 -2.57
C ASP A 418 3.63 20.17 -3.70
N LYS A 419 2.89 21.19 -4.18
CA LYS A 419 3.31 22.02 -5.31
C LYS A 419 4.60 22.83 -5.04
N LYS A 420 4.91 23.13 -3.77
CA LYS A 420 6.08 23.94 -3.37
C LYS A 420 7.32 23.08 -3.16
N THR A 421 7.20 22.00 -2.41
CA THR A 421 8.31 21.11 -2.07
C THR A 421 8.54 20.01 -3.09
N ARG A 422 7.54 19.74 -3.95
CA ARG A 422 7.49 18.61 -4.90
C ARG A 422 7.54 17.23 -4.23
N ARG A 423 7.46 17.17 -2.89
CA ARG A 423 7.39 15.91 -2.14
C ARG A 423 6.01 15.28 -2.34
N ASN A 424 5.99 13.98 -2.60
CA ASN A 424 4.75 13.22 -2.68
C ASN A 424 4.43 12.62 -1.30
N THR A 425 3.29 13.02 -0.74
CA THR A 425 2.77 12.56 0.54
C THR A 425 1.38 11.95 0.38
N LYS A 426 1.13 11.18 -0.69
CA LYS A 426 -0.10 10.39 -0.85
C LYS A 426 -0.34 9.54 0.41
N HIS A 427 -1.61 9.48 0.85
CA HIS A 427 -2.03 8.87 2.13
C HIS A 427 -1.34 9.44 3.37
N TYR A 428 -0.83 10.66 3.30
CA TYR A 428 -0.08 11.31 4.38
C TYR A 428 1.18 10.52 4.80
N ILE A 429 1.75 9.73 3.88
CA ILE A 429 3.01 9.01 4.07
C ILE A 429 4.15 9.92 3.61
N GLY A 430 4.99 10.39 4.54
CA GLY A 430 6.03 11.39 4.22
C GLY A 430 7.41 11.10 4.78
N ASN A 431 7.57 10.04 5.58
CA ASN A 431 8.75 9.87 6.45
C ASN A 431 9.54 8.59 6.17
N THR A 432 9.54 8.10 4.92
CA THR A 432 10.33 6.92 4.51
C THR A 432 11.84 7.16 4.68
N GLN A 433 12.36 8.32 4.27
CA GLN A 433 13.78 8.66 4.38
C GLN A 433 14.22 8.88 5.85
N PRO A 434 13.50 9.64 6.69
CA PRO A 434 13.79 9.72 8.13
C PRO A 434 13.78 8.37 8.84
N TRP A 435 12.80 7.51 8.53
CA TRP A 435 12.77 6.15 9.06
C TRP A 435 13.99 5.33 8.61
N PHE A 436 14.37 5.42 7.34
CA PHE A 436 15.57 4.77 6.82
C PHE A 436 16.85 5.25 7.54
N GLN A 437 16.98 6.56 7.82
CA GLN A 437 18.10 7.08 8.61
C GLN A 437 18.08 6.53 10.04
N PHE A 438 16.90 6.44 10.67
CA PHE A 438 16.76 5.87 12.02
C PHE A 438 17.20 4.41 12.07
N ILE A 439 16.66 3.57 11.19
CA ILE A 439 16.93 2.14 11.22
C ILE A 439 18.37 1.79 10.79
N SER A 440 19.03 2.72 10.09
CA SER A 440 20.46 2.67 9.78
C SER A 440 21.35 3.28 10.87
N GLY A 441 20.80 3.66 12.03
CA GLY A 441 21.53 4.23 13.16
C GLY A 441 21.97 5.69 13.03
N LYS A 442 21.54 6.39 11.97
CA LYS A 442 21.92 7.77 11.63
C LYS A 442 20.99 8.84 12.26
N HIS A 443 19.85 8.43 12.82
CA HIS A 443 18.85 9.34 13.40
C HIS A 443 18.22 8.83 14.72
N PRO A 444 18.95 8.82 15.84
CA PRO A 444 18.51 8.19 17.10
C PRO A 444 17.29 8.86 17.78
N ASP A 445 17.09 10.17 17.57
CA ASP A 445 15.95 10.91 18.16
C ASP A 445 14.63 10.70 17.43
N TYR A 446 14.66 9.99 16.29
CA TYR A 446 13.53 9.75 15.41
C TYR A 446 12.25 9.27 16.13
N PRO A 447 12.27 8.29 17.06
CA PRO A 447 11.04 7.77 17.67
C PRO A 447 10.22 8.85 18.38
N ILE A 448 10.88 9.77 19.08
CA ILE A 448 10.18 10.87 19.78
C ILE A 448 9.70 11.91 18.76
N GLN A 449 10.52 12.23 17.76
CA GLN A 449 10.19 13.26 16.77
C GLN A 449 9.02 12.86 15.87
N ILE A 450 9.00 11.62 15.37
CA ILE A 450 7.91 11.12 14.52
C ILE A 450 6.59 10.99 15.30
N LEU A 451 6.63 10.58 16.57
CA LEU A 451 5.43 10.54 17.40
C LEU A 451 4.86 11.94 17.65
N LYS A 452 5.71 12.96 17.88
CA LYS A 452 5.28 14.37 17.99
C LYS A 452 4.62 14.84 16.69
N ALA A 453 5.26 14.58 15.55
CA ALA A 453 4.72 14.92 14.24
C ALA A 453 3.36 14.27 13.99
N ASN A 454 3.18 13.01 14.40
CA ASN A 454 1.91 12.32 14.25
C ASN A 454 0.81 12.91 15.15
N PHE A 455 1.13 13.35 16.38
CA PHE A 455 0.17 14.09 17.21
C PHE A 455 -0.26 15.39 16.56
N GLU A 456 0.68 16.16 16.01
CA GLU A 456 0.38 17.41 15.31
C GLU A 456 -0.48 17.16 14.06
N LEU A 457 -0.19 16.11 13.29
CA LEU A 457 -1.03 15.73 12.15
C LEU A 457 -2.46 15.39 12.57
N VAL A 458 -2.64 14.59 13.64
CA VAL A 458 -3.98 14.25 14.17
C VAL A 458 -4.72 15.50 14.63
N GLU A 459 -4.04 16.45 15.29
CA GLU A 459 -4.63 17.73 15.70
C GLU A 459 -5.07 18.56 14.48
N GLN A 460 -4.22 18.68 13.45
CA GLN A 460 -4.54 19.39 12.22
C GLN A 460 -5.79 18.79 11.53
N GLN A 461 -5.85 17.46 11.43
CA GLN A 461 -6.97 16.77 10.78
C GLN A 461 -8.26 16.85 11.59
N LEU A 462 -8.21 16.72 12.92
CA LEU A 462 -9.38 16.96 13.78
C LEU A 462 -9.88 18.40 13.66
N SER A 463 -8.98 19.37 13.50
CA SER A 463 -9.36 20.77 13.28
C SER A 463 -10.08 20.96 11.95
N LYS A 464 -9.63 20.29 10.87
CA LYS A 464 -10.32 20.29 9.57
C LYS A 464 -11.70 19.64 9.69
N LEU A 465 -11.78 18.44 10.26
CA LEU A 465 -13.02 17.67 10.47
C LEU A 465 -14.10 18.47 11.22
N ARG A 466 -13.69 19.21 12.26
CA ARG A 466 -14.61 20.02 13.10
C ARG A 466 -14.92 21.40 12.54
N SER A 467 -14.27 21.80 11.45
CA SER A 467 -14.49 23.11 10.81
C SER A 467 -15.80 23.12 10.01
N GLN A 468 -16.21 24.32 9.56
CA GLN A 468 -17.34 24.45 8.63
C GLN A 468 -17.11 23.69 7.31
N ALA A 469 -15.86 23.62 6.84
CA ALA A 469 -15.50 22.88 5.63
C ALA A 469 -15.54 21.36 5.84
N GLY A 470 -15.45 20.89 7.10
CA GLY A 470 -15.58 19.48 7.45
C GLY A 470 -17.03 19.01 7.64
N ASP A 471 -18.02 19.90 7.48
CA ASP A 471 -19.42 19.54 7.61
C ASP A 471 -19.97 18.94 6.30
N PRO A 472 -20.34 17.64 6.26
CA PRO A 472 -20.74 16.96 5.04
C PRO A 472 -21.99 17.57 4.39
N TYR A 473 -22.84 18.23 5.16
CA TYR A 473 -24.03 18.91 4.65
C TYR A 473 -23.74 20.23 3.93
N ASN A 474 -22.50 20.73 4.00
CA ASN A 474 -22.05 21.94 3.30
C ASN A 474 -21.22 21.63 2.04
N TRP A 475 -20.95 20.36 1.74
CA TRP A 475 -20.15 19.98 0.58
C TRP A 475 -20.93 20.20 -0.73
N SER A 476 -20.20 20.58 -1.77
CA SER A 476 -20.79 20.85 -3.09
C SER A 476 -21.21 19.57 -3.79
N ASP A 477 -22.31 19.66 -4.56
CA ASP A 477 -22.77 18.61 -5.48
C ASP A 477 -22.21 18.78 -6.92
N GLN A 478 -21.33 19.76 -7.17
CA GLN A 478 -20.76 19.98 -8.49
C GLN A 478 -19.63 18.97 -8.81
N TYR A 479 -19.58 18.47 -10.04
CA TYR A 479 -18.66 17.42 -10.47
C TYR A 479 -17.38 17.93 -11.17
N SER A 480 -17.37 19.17 -11.71
CA SER A 480 -16.43 19.53 -12.79
C SER A 480 -15.66 20.85 -12.65
N GLU A 481 -15.96 21.72 -11.67
CA GLU A 481 -15.30 23.04 -11.58
C GLU A 481 -14.17 23.05 -10.55
N ASN A 482 -12.94 22.68 -10.97
CA ASN A 482 -11.68 22.86 -10.22
C ASN A 482 -11.64 22.36 -8.76
N ASP A 483 -12.67 21.64 -8.32
CA ASP A 483 -12.86 21.21 -6.94
C ASP A 483 -12.54 19.72 -6.81
N PHE A 484 -11.24 19.43 -6.96
CA PHE A 484 -10.62 18.15 -6.61
C PHE A 484 -11.02 17.70 -5.19
N SER A 485 -11.44 18.63 -4.32
CA SER A 485 -11.72 18.30 -2.93
C SER A 485 -12.98 17.44 -2.74
N SER A 486 -13.95 17.42 -3.67
CA SER A 486 -15.24 16.80 -3.38
C SER A 486 -15.24 15.27 -3.29
N ILE A 487 -14.52 14.56 -4.16
CA ILE A 487 -14.43 13.08 -4.14
C ILE A 487 -13.35 12.59 -3.17
N HIS A 488 -12.21 13.29 -3.08
CA HIS A 488 -11.12 12.99 -2.15
C HIS A 488 -11.39 13.45 -0.70
N ILE A 489 -12.58 13.98 -0.41
CA ILE A 489 -12.87 14.72 0.82
C ILE A 489 -12.62 13.91 2.09
N TRP A 490 -12.92 12.61 2.07
CA TRP A 490 -12.72 11.74 3.24
C TRP A 490 -11.26 11.57 3.60
N GLN A 491 -10.36 11.51 2.61
CA GLN A 491 -8.91 11.47 2.85
C GLN A 491 -8.47 12.77 3.54
N GLU A 492 -8.96 13.92 3.05
CA GLU A 492 -8.63 15.22 3.60
C GLU A 492 -9.18 15.44 5.01
N MET A 493 -10.33 14.84 5.35
CA MET A 493 -10.96 14.96 6.67
C MET A 493 -10.55 13.86 7.65
N CYS A 494 -9.94 12.76 7.18
CA CYS A 494 -9.58 11.63 8.03
C CYS A 494 -8.49 12.02 9.04
N PRO A 495 -8.70 11.80 10.35
CA PRO A 495 -7.69 12.03 11.37
C PRO A 495 -6.87 10.76 11.71
N VAL A 496 -7.14 9.64 11.04
CA VAL A 496 -6.56 8.33 11.38
C VAL A 496 -5.33 8.05 10.52
N TYR A 497 -4.17 8.51 10.99
CA TYR A 497 -2.86 8.27 10.36
C TYR A 497 -1.85 7.70 11.36
N MET A 498 -1.09 6.70 10.93
CA MET A 498 -0.30 5.85 11.81
C MET A 498 1.07 5.49 11.23
N GLU A 499 1.64 6.34 10.37
CA GLU A 499 2.99 6.15 9.81
C GLU A 499 4.01 5.90 10.94
N SER A 500 3.95 6.72 12.01
CA SER A 500 4.81 6.54 13.19
C SER A 500 4.65 5.18 13.86
N LEU A 501 3.42 4.68 14.00
CA LEU A 501 3.15 3.42 14.70
C LEU A 501 3.60 2.24 13.84
N VAL A 502 3.34 2.25 12.53
CA VAL A 502 3.81 1.20 11.62
C VAL A 502 5.33 1.11 11.64
N GLN A 503 6.01 2.24 11.47
CA GLN A 503 7.47 2.31 11.41
C GLN A 503 8.14 1.88 12.71
N LEU A 504 7.65 2.38 13.85
CA LEU A 504 8.25 2.09 15.15
C LEU A 504 7.91 0.70 15.66
N THR A 505 6.70 0.19 15.43
CA THR A 505 6.29 -1.12 15.96
C THR A 505 6.70 -2.26 15.04
N LEU A 506 6.49 -2.16 13.73
CA LEU A 506 6.68 -3.31 12.83
C LEU A 506 8.10 -3.41 12.27
N GLY A 507 8.84 -2.30 12.26
CA GLY A 507 10.18 -2.24 11.68
C GLY A 507 10.16 -2.35 10.15
N GLY A 508 9.26 -1.59 9.51
CA GLY A 508 9.17 -1.47 8.05
C GLY A 508 8.68 -0.08 7.65
N PRO A 509 8.86 0.33 6.38
CA PRO A 509 8.23 1.55 5.89
C PRO A 509 6.69 1.37 5.88
N MET A 510 5.96 2.46 5.66
CA MET A 510 4.55 2.33 5.31
C MET A 510 4.39 1.48 4.04
N HIS A 511 3.22 0.90 3.84
CA HIS A 511 2.88 0.30 2.55
C HIS A 511 2.97 1.33 1.41
N ILE A 512 3.14 0.84 0.19
CA ILE A 512 3.08 1.65 -1.01
C ILE A 512 1.61 1.96 -1.32
N SER A 513 1.28 3.24 -1.51
CA SER A 513 -0.09 3.75 -1.65
C SER A 513 -0.93 3.08 -2.74
N HIS A 514 -0.36 2.76 -3.90
CA HIS A 514 -1.12 2.15 -4.99
C HIS A 514 -0.97 0.61 -4.92
N GLY A 515 -1.59 -0.03 -3.92
CA GLY A 515 -1.75 -1.49 -3.86
C GLY A 515 -0.64 -2.29 -3.18
N GLY A 516 0.25 -1.65 -2.42
CA GLY A 516 1.33 -2.33 -1.70
C GLY A 516 0.85 -3.08 -0.46
N LEU A 517 1.24 -4.35 -0.31
CA LEU A 517 1.07 -5.07 0.95
C LEU A 517 1.96 -4.45 2.05
N GLN A 518 1.54 -4.56 3.32
CA GLN A 518 2.33 -4.04 4.45
C GLN A 518 3.48 -4.99 4.82
N HIS A 519 4.62 -4.86 4.16
CA HIS A 519 5.84 -5.59 4.53
C HIS A 519 6.52 -4.98 5.75
N ALA A 520 6.97 -5.81 6.69
CA ALA A 520 7.72 -5.40 7.87
C ALA A 520 8.45 -6.59 8.51
N ARG A 521 9.36 -6.31 9.46
CA ARG A 521 10.18 -7.35 10.08
C ARG A 521 9.43 -8.17 11.14
N VAL A 522 8.51 -7.54 11.87
CA VAL A 522 7.74 -8.18 12.93
C VAL A 522 6.30 -7.69 13.00
N ARG A 523 5.44 -8.48 13.66
CA ARG A 523 4.05 -8.15 13.97
C ARG A 523 3.68 -8.66 15.36
N TYR A 524 2.63 -8.12 15.98
CA TYR A 524 2.24 -8.47 17.36
C TYR A 524 0.82 -9.04 17.49
N PHE A 525 0.60 -9.81 18.56
CA PHE A 525 -0.72 -10.27 18.98
C PHE A 525 -0.90 -10.14 20.50
N ASP A 526 -2.09 -9.72 20.90
CA ASP A 526 -2.52 -9.66 22.29
C ASP A 526 -3.02 -11.05 22.71
N VAL A 527 -2.28 -11.68 23.63
CA VAL A 527 -2.55 -13.04 24.10
C VAL A 527 -3.85 -13.11 24.90
N CYS A 528 -4.12 -12.10 25.73
CA CYS A 528 -5.27 -12.06 26.61
C CYS A 528 -6.55 -11.85 25.80
N ALA A 529 -6.53 -10.87 24.89
CA ALA A 529 -7.68 -10.56 24.06
C ALA A 529 -7.84 -11.50 22.85
N LYS A 530 -6.85 -12.35 22.58
CA LYS A 530 -6.79 -13.24 21.40
C LYS A 530 -7.11 -12.52 20.10
N ARG A 531 -6.39 -11.41 19.85
CA ARG A 531 -6.53 -10.57 18.66
C ARG A 531 -5.18 -10.05 18.15
N PRO A 532 -5.09 -9.61 16.88
CA PRO A 532 -3.90 -8.92 16.41
C PRO A 532 -3.65 -7.60 17.14
N GLY A 533 -2.37 -7.22 17.19
CA GLY A 533 -1.90 -5.94 17.71
C GLY A 533 -1.29 -6.02 19.10
N LEU A 534 -0.77 -4.88 19.55
CA LEU A 534 -0.18 -4.74 20.89
C LEU A 534 -1.27 -4.70 21.98
N PRO A 535 -1.04 -5.33 23.15
CA PRO A 535 -1.87 -5.12 24.33
C PRO A 535 -1.95 -3.63 24.75
N GLU A 536 -3.02 -3.24 25.43
CA GLU A 536 -3.36 -1.85 25.74
C GLU A 536 -2.27 -1.08 26.51
N SER A 537 -1.50 -1.76 27.37
CA SER A 537 -0.40 -1.13 28.13
C SER A 537 0.99 -1.42 27.57
N VAL A 538 1.10 -2.08 26.42
CA VAL A 538 2.40 -2.47 25.84
C VAL A 538 2.76 -1.56 24.68
N ALA A 539 3.94 -0.94 24.78
CA ALA A 539 4.57 -0.22 23.69
C ALA A 539 5.71 -1.06 23.10
N ALA A 540 5.94 -0.91 21.80
CA ALA A 540 7.00 -1.62 21.07
C ALA A 540 7.83 -0.67 20.21
N LEU A 541 9.14 -0.90 20.17
CA LEU A 541 10.07 -0.16 19.32
C LEU A 541 11.05 -1.11 18.64
N VAL A 542 11.00 -1.19 17.32
CA VAL A 542 12.07 -1.77 16.51
C VAL A 542 13.18 -0.74 16.39
N LYS A 543 14.33 -1.05 16.99
CA LYS A 543 15.47 -0.12 17.11
C LYS A 543 16.48 -0.28 15.99
N GLU A 544 16.61 -1.51 15.50
CA GLU A 544 17.67 -1.89 14.58
C GLU A 544 17.22 -3.10 13.77
N LEU A 545 17.67 -3.13 12.52
CA LEU A 545 17.49 -4.25 11.62
C LEU A 545 18.82 -4.64 11.00
N SER A 546 19.03 -5.94 10.82
CA SER A 546 20.05 -6.48 9.92
C SER A 546 19.43 -7.47 8.94
N VAL A 547 20.25 -8.08 8.09
CA VAL A 547 19.81 -9.13 7.16
C VAL A 547 19.18 -10.33 7.86
N ASN A 548 19.62 -10.67 9.08
CA ASN A 548 19.21 -11.88 9.79
C ASN A 548 18.86 -11.60 11.27
N SER A 549 18.61 -10.34 11.64
CA SER A 549 18.20 -10.01 13.00
C SER A 549 17.30 -8.77 13.08
N VAL A 550 16.56 -8.71 14.19
CA VAL A 550 15.79 -7.54 14.62
C VAL A 550 16.09 -7.26 16.08
N THR A 551 16.24 -5.99 16.45
CA THR A 551 16.29 -5.56 17.84
C THR A 551 14.98 -4.86 18.21
N VAL A 552 14.21 -5.44 19.13
CA VAL A 552 12.91 -4.92 19.60
C VAL A 552 13.00 -4.57 21.08
N GLU A 553 12.48 -3.41 21.46
CA GLU A 553 12.25 -3.03 22.85
C GLU A 553 10.75 -3.07 23.14
N LEU A 554 10.36 -3.85 24.15
CA LEU A 554 8.98 -3.95 24.64
C LEU A 554 8.90 -3.36 26.04
N VAL A 555 7.87 -2.56 26.28
CA VAL A 555 7.66 -1.86 27.55
C VAL A 555 6.20 -2.01 27.98
N ASN A 556 5.95 -2.57 29.17
CA ASN A 556 4.64 -2.51 29.81
C ASN A 556 4.57 -1.26 30.69
N ILE A 557 3.73 -0.30 30.30
CA ILE A 557 3.56 0.97 31.01
C ILE A 557 2.60 0.86 32.21
N SER A 558 1.84 -0.23 32.34
CA SER A 558 0.95 -0.44 33.49
C SER A 558 1.77 -0.83 34.72
N LEU A 559 1.46 -0.22 35.88
CA LEU A 559 2.02 -0.60 37.18
C LEU A 559 1.19 -1.66 37.90
N PHE A 560 0.06 -2.07 37.31
CA PHE A 560 -0.91 -2.97 37.92
C PHE A 560 -1.04 -4.29 37.16
N ASP A 561 -1.02 -4.22 35.83
CA ASP A 561 -1.43 -5.32 34.98
C ASP A 561 -0.22 -6.06 34.41
N HIS A 562 -0.29 -7.39 34.47
CA HIS A 562 0.59 -8.27 33.73
C HIS A 562 0.07 -8.39 32.29
N CYS A 563 0.98 -8.35 31.31
CA CYS A 563 0.61 -8.53 29.91
C CYS A 563 1.49 -9.57 29.23
N SER A 564 0.91 -10.35 28.33
CA SER A 564 1.63 -11.26 27.45
C SER A 564 1.40 -10.82 26.01
N VAL A 565 2.47 -10.69 25.24
CA VAL A 565 2.42 -10.33 23.82
C VAL A 565 3.14 -11.40 23.01
N ILE A 566 2.59 -11.79 21.87
CA ILE A 566 3.29 -12.63 20.90
C ILE A 566 3.91 -11.75 19.84
N ILE A 567 5.21 -11.93 19.58
CA ILE A 567 5.92 -11.39 18.43
C ILE A 567 5.88 -12.45 17.32
N GLN A 568 5.54 -12.03 16.11
CA GLN A 568 5.60 -12.85 14.90
C GLN A 568 6.77 -12.42 14.01
N ALA A 569 7.43 -13.40 13.41
CA ALA A 569 8.53 -13.22 12.47
C ALA A 569 7.98 -12.89 11.06
N GLY A 570 8.07 -11.61 10.67
CA GLY A 570 7.46 -11.07 9.45
C GLY A 570 5.98 -10.73 9.62
N THR A 571 5.45 -9.84 8.77
CA THR A 571 4.03 -9.43 8.83
C THR A 571 3.10 -10.62 8.59
N PHE A 572 3.51 -11.57 7.74
CA PHE A 572 2.72 -12.72 7.27
C PHE A 572 3.26 -14.06 7.79
N GLY A 573 4.20 -14.03 8.74
CA GLY A 573 4.81 -15.24 9.31
C GLY A 573 5.83 -15.93 8.39
N GLU A 574 6.31 -15.20 7.38
CA GLU A 574 7.21 -15.67 6.33
C GLU A 574 8.65 -15.89 6.80
N HIS A 575 9.00 -15.43 8.00
CA HIS A 575 10.31 -15.65 8.64
C HIS A 575 10.23 -16.72 9.74
N VAL A 576 11.39 -17.19 10.19
CA VAL A 576 11.54 -18.04 11.40
C VAL A 576 12.53 -17.39 12.34
N PHE A 577 12.14 -17.17 13.60
CA PHE A 577 13.07 -16.82 14.65
C PHE A 577 13.95 -18.02 14.99
N ARG A 578 15.25 -17.80 15.15
CA ARG A 578 16.23 -18.82 15.53
C ARG A 578 16.51 -18.74 17.02
N GLU A 579 17.03 -17.61 17.47
CA GLU A 579 17.34 -17.34 18.87
C GLU A 579 16.86 -15.95 19.28
N ALA A 580 16.51 -15.79 20.54
CA ALA A 580 16.16 -14.51 21.12
C ALA A 580 17.04 -14.24 22.35
N SER A 581 17.81 -13.16 22.29
CA SER A 581 18.73 -12.75 23.34
C SER A 581 18.19 -11.51 24.05
N ILE A 582 18.11 -11.56 25.38
CA ILE A 582 17.85 -10.39 26.22
C ILE A 582 19.14 -9.56 26.30
N ILE A 583 19.06 -8.29 25.93
CA ILE A 583 20.18 -7.37 25.87
C ILE A 583 20.08 -6.32 26.99
N SER A 584 21.21 -6.04 27.65
CA SER A 584 21.32 -4.98 28.66
C SER A 584 21.45 -3.58 28.02
N ASP A 585 21.35 -2.52 28.82
CA ASP A 585 21.56 -1.14 28.33
C ASP A 585 23.00 -0.87 27.84
N LYS A 586 23.94 -1.79 28.12
CA LYS A 586 25.33 -1.75 27.64
C LYS A 586 25.59 -2.65 26.43
N ASP A 587 24.52 -3.15 25.80
CA ASP A 587 24.56 -4.09 24.68
C ASP A 587 25.15 -5.48 25.02
N GLU A 588 25.13 -5.85 26.30
CA GLU A 588 25.60 -7.17 26.76
C GLU A 588 24.45 -8.19 26.74
N VAL A 589 24.71 -9.40 26.24
CA VAL A 589 23.75 -10.50 26.26
C VAL A 589 23.60 -11.05 27.69
N ILE A 590 22.40 -10.96 28.24
CA ILE A 590 22.06 -11.44 29.60
C ILE A 590 21.62 -12.90 29.56
N GLU A 591 20.72 -13.22 28.64
CA GLU A 591 20.07 -14.52 28.52
C GLU A 591 19.78 -14.75 27.04
N THR A 592 19.89 -15.99 26.56
CA THR A 592 19.52 -16.36 25.19
C THR A 592 18.68 -17.62 25.24
N ILE A 593 17.57 -17.61 24.50
CA ILE A 593 16.73 -18.79 24.33
C ILE A 593 16.68 -19.20 22.86
N SER A 594 16.56 -20.50 22.63
CA SER A 594 16.27 -21.05 21.32
C SER A 594 14.76 -20.95 21.04
N VAL A 595 14.39 -20.52 19.83
CA VAL A 595 13.00 -20.28 19.42
C VAL A 595 12.59 -21.23 18.31
N HIS A 596 13.32 -21.24 17.19
CA HIS A 596 13.10 -22.08 16.00
C HIS A 596 11.65 -22.14 15.47
N GLN A 597 10.96 -21.01 15.48
CA GLN A 597 9.58 -20.91 15.01
C GLN A 597 9.18 -19.46 14.68
N LYS A 598 7.99 -19.27 14.10
CA LYS A 598 7.52 -17.94 13.67
C LYS A 598 6.92 -17.09 14.79
N TRP A 599 6.70 -17.65 15.99
CA TRP A 599 6.10 -16.94 17.12
C TRP A 599 6.97 -17.00 18.38
N LEU A 600 6.99 -15.92 19.15
CA LEU A 600 7.67 -15.82 20.43
C LEU A 600 6.78 -15.07 21.41
N THR A 601 6.44 -15.68 22.54
CA THR A 601 5.69 -15.00 23.61
C THR A 601 6.64 -14.25 24.53
N VAL A 602 6.26 -13.02 24.88
CA VAL A 602 6.96 -12.20 25.86
C VAL A 602 5.99 -11.82 26.97
N ASP A 603 6.27 -12.30 28.17
CA ASP A 603 5.54 -11.97 29.39
C ASP A 603 6.16 -10.73 30.04
N LEU A 604 5.34 -9.71 30.26
CA LEU A 604 5.72 -8.41 30.81
C LEU A 604 4.97 -8.18 32.11
N ALA A 605 5.66 -8.39 33.24
CA ALA A 605 5.15 -7.99 34.54
C ALA A 605 4.92 -6.46 34.60
N PRO A 606 4.10 -5.97 35.55
CA PRO A 606 3.81 -4.54 35.62
C PRO A 606 5.07 -3.69 35.74
N GLY A 607 5.19 -2.61 34.94
CA GLY A 607 6.33 -1.69 34.95
C GLY A 607 7.66 -2.31 34.56
N THR A 608 7.64 -3.30 33.66
CA THR A 608 8.86 -3.95 33.15
C THR A 608 9.11 -3.61 31.68
N SER A 609 10.36 -3.74 31.28
CA SER A 609 10.75 -3.73 29.87
C SER A 609 11.77 -4.82 29.56
N VAL A 610 11.87 -5.14 28.27
CA VAL A 610 12.89 -6.04 27.75
C VAL A 610 13.36 -5.55 26.39
N THR A 611 14.66 -5.62 26.14
CA THR A 611 15.24 -5.45 24.81
C THR A 611 15.67 -6.80 24.30
N LEU A 612 15.15 -7.21 23.16
CA LEU A 612 15.39 -8.50 22.53
C LEU A 612 16.13 -8.29 21.21
N ARG A 613 17.30 -8.90 21.08
CA ARG A 613 17.95 -9.13 19.78
C ARG A 613 17.54 -10.53 19.33
N ILE A 614 16.77 -10.60 18.25
CA ILE A 614 16.20 -11.85 17.74
C ILE A 614 16.84 -12.17 16.40
N SER A 615 17.56 -13.29 16.30
CA SER A 615 18.10 -13.80 15.04
C SER A 615 17.02 -14.56 14.28
N MET A 616 17.07 -14.53 12.95
CA MET A 616 16.06 -15.14 12.10
C MET A 616 16.57 -15.53 10.73
N ASP A 617 15.90 -16.52 10.14
CA ASP A 617 15.96 -16.76 8.71
C ASP A 617 14.73 -16.14 8.06
N ARG A 618 14.94 -15.40 6.97
CA ARG A 618 13.88 -14.66 6.30
C ARG A 618 13.37 -15.40 5.08
N TYR A 619 12.06 -15.26 4.83
CA TYR A 619 11.34 -15.80 3.68
C TYR A 619 11.53 -17.33 3.50
N VAL A 620 11.51 -18.06 4.61
CA VAL A 620 11.67 -19.53 4.65
C VAL A 620 10.35 -20.27 4.84
N ASN A 621 9.28 -19.56 5.22
CA ASN A 621 7.94 -20.11 5.40
C ASN A 621 7.00 -19.61 4.31
N SER A 622 5.98 -20.39 4.00
CA SER A 622 4.82 -19.90 3.24
C SER A 622 4.11 -18.79 4.04
N PRO A 623 3.92 -17.59 3.46
CA PRO A 623 3.23 -16.49 4.13
C PRO A 623 1.73 -16.77 4.26
N SER A 624 1.09 -16.21 5.29
CA SER A 624 -0.34 -16.39 5.57
C SER A 624 -0.90 -15.26 6.42
N TYR A 625 -2.23 -15.15 6.48
CA TYR A 625 -2.93 -14.37 7.51
C TYR A 625 -3.14 -15.13 8.83
N ASP A 626 -2.53 -16.31 8.99
CA ASP A 626 -2.73 -17.14 10.18
C ASP A 626 -2.33 -16.40 11.46
N MET A 627 -3.14 -16.60 12.49
CA MET A 627 -2.89 -16.12 13.84
C MET A 627 -2.28 -17.25 14.69
N PRO A 628 -1.72 -16.94 15.88
CA PRO A 628 -1.19 -17.95 16.80
C PRO A 628 -2.22 -18.99 17.27
N TRP A 629 -3.51 -18.70 17.13
CA TRP A 629 -4.62 -19.56 17.56
C TRP A 629 -5.30 -20.21 16.35
N LEU A 630 -5.83 -21.42 16.55
CA LEU A 630 -6.50 -22.16 15.48
C LEU A 630 -7.77 -21.43 15.05
N ASP A 631 -7.82 -21.07 13.77
CA ASP A 631 -9.02 -20.60 13.12
C ASP A 631 -10.02 -21.75 12.97
N SER A 632 -11.15 -21.65 13.69
CA SER A 632 -12.21 -22.65 13.69
C SER A 632 -13.28 -22.40 12.62
N GLU A 633 -13.15 -21.33 11.81
CA GLU A 633 -14.10 -21.07 10.73
C GLU A 633 -13.99 -22.06 9.58
N GLN A 634 -15.14 -22.33 8.95
CA GLN A 634 -15.24 -23.20 7.79
C GLN A 634 -14.52 -22.56 6.58
N LYS A 635 -13.53 -23.28 6.03
CA LYS A 635 -12.78 -22.86 4.84
C LYS A 635 -13.53 -23.09 3.52
N ASP A 636 -14.67 -23.79 3.56
CA ASP A 636 -15.45 -24.08 2.36
C ASP A 636 -16.16 -22.82 1.87
N LEU A 637 -15.78 -22.36 0.68
CA LEU A 637 -16.44 -21.24 0.01
C LEU A 637 -17.87 -21.63 -0.40
N LEU A 638 -18.78 -20.65 -0.31
CA LEU A 638 -20.13 -20.80 -0.83
C LEU A 638 -20.08 -20.91 -2.36
N LYS A 639 -20.90 -21.81 -2.90
CA LYS A 639 -21.01 -22.05 -4.34
C LYS A 639 -22.41 -21.71 -4.82
N GLY A 640 -22.49 -21.12 -6.01
CA GLY A 640 -23.76 -20.94 -6.71
C GLY A 640 -24.41 -22.28 -7.06
N ARG A 641 -25.68 -22.24 -7.49
CA ARG A 641 -26.39 -23.44 -7.96
C ARG A 641 -25.63 -24.05 -9.13
N SER A 642 -25.38 -25.36 -9.08
CA SER A 642 -24.97 -26.13 -10.26
C SER A 642 -26.23 -26.34 -11.10
N LEU A 643 -26.37 -25.58 -12.20
CA LEU A 643 -27.46 -25.74 -13.16
C LEU A 643 -27.10 -26.75 -14.24
#